data_AF-A0A9C7G9A1-F1
#
_entry.id   AF-A0A9C7G9A1-F1
#
_cell.length_a   1.000
_cell.length_b   1.000
_cell.length_c   1.000
_cell.angle_alpha   90.00
_cell.angle_beta   90.00
_cell.angle_gamma   90.00
#
_symmetry.space_group_name_H-M   'P 1'
#
loop_
_entity.id
_entity.type
_entity.pdbx_description
1 polymer ?
#
loop_
_entity_poly.entity_id
_entity_poly.type
_entity_poly.pdbx_seq_one_letter_code
_entity_poly.pdbx_strand_id
1 'polypeptide(L)'
;MTIAAISSNFYTGEYSVFDAGDVFNFPNKSIVGTKSFCITNQGRVFAHDTGGLFGEIQLKTYSNLIIVTLEKNTISLSSMVGESFTFKTELSSHSFIKIYEKVPSNKLLFTFSEKTNCIYQYKDENNINHTLIDELILENDKLKLTQGHIEVPFFRVKNIEKKGLFIEITGIFHVGEMTLRSFKLFLFDSGLINKLIDKFITHPTIFQMIGDVSDIYTTTLKANISGQQHRNQKIALCFDSEHIYLINEMKEELIIKLDRATTKVHFSKSDQKSALKNDQSIYLIDVNQFKLEEYITNYLTKNSSFFRYHIGHLNGTLLGEKWQTEDVSLISEGTNLTLVTSRGLKLLPFNLNDYGLLLDQYNLFIHHEQEIALLQLNEEKLIELKQTGKENNQIIGYTPTYEPYLISQDEERIVFKQSPVKSFHFQNEDIINISISKYGDEDSIFSEITIKIKNKPQDFILYVPNNMIKDFIHKTYYYSKHKALEVVSAEQLFLSYSRQVNDYILYQFFGQIFAMHRGLQEILESDINRDIKNGKIINYLFYSIQALKKHFDTISIYLPSVLEREMEEIIGNQDPTASLSYKNLQRGLMGITGQINRSLNEIEGSVSAVSFVLIPREDYSQLIKDKTNRDIAFSTTLVGLGAASILVAPVAVPALLLGGIFSAVNTFFRQEDATKQEELRKRNEDNRLDFFVGKALDSLEHLIQTLLPFYISETNHSIYQTFNLVNQENRLYLQSPRVKENLFQKISQYYTYKQLPIDDSVLVRKSELVELTHTCVNRSELFIEQFQQEVTGHVPKSIETATK
;
A
#
# COMPACT_ATOMS: atom_id res chain seq x y z
N MET A 1 -1.88 -72.31 -42.24
CA MET A 1 -2.28 -72.80 -43.58
C MET A 1 -3.04 -71.75 -44.42
N THR A 2 -3.54 -70.66 -43.85
CA THR A 2 -4.43 -69.69 -44.53
C THR A 2 -3.73 -68.70 -45.47
N ILE A 3 -2.49 -68.28 -45.19
CA ILE A 3 -1.71 -67.38 -46.06
C ILE A 3 -1.24 -68.10 -47.34
N ALA A 4 -1.01 -69.43 -47.28
CA ALA A 4 -0.57 -70.21 -48.42
C ALA A 4 -1.59 -70.21 -49.58
N ALA A 5 -2.89 -70.25 -49.27
CA ALA A 5 -3.98 -70.21 -50.25
C ALA A 5 -4.12 -68.84 -50.94
N ILE A 6 -3.76 -67.76 -50.26
CA ILE A 6 -3.71 -66.42 -50.86
C ILE A 6 -2.44 -66.28 -51.70
N SER A 7 -1.30 -66.76 -51.22
CA SER A 7 0.00 -66.58 -51.85
C SER A 7 0.15 -67.21 -53.25
N SER A 8 -0.65 -68.23 -53.57
CA SER A 8 -0.68 -68.81 -54.93
C SER A 8 -1.27 -67.87 -55.99
N ASN A 9 -1.93 -66.78 -55.56
CA ASN A 9 -2.52 -65.75 -56.43
C ASN A 9 -1.66 -64.47 -56.53
N PHE A 10 -0.46 -64.49 -55.92
CA PHE A 10 0.52 -63.42 -56.02
C PHE A 10 1.21 -63.48 -57.38
N TYR A 11 1.45 -62.31 -57.97
CA TYR A 11 2.34 -62.18 -59.10
C TYR A 11 3.79 -62.50 -58.69
N THR A 12 4.64 -62.79 -59.68
CA THR A 12 6.07 -63.03 -59.43
C THR A 12 6.69 -61.80 -58.73
N GLY A 13 7.22 -62.00 -57.52
CA GLY A 13 7.79 -60.93 -56.68
C GLY A 13 6.78 -60.17 -55.80
N GLU A 14 5.50 -60.54 -55.82
CA GLU A 14 4.47 -60.00 -54.92
C GLU A 14 4.47 -60.76 -53.58
N TYR A 15 4.37 -60.02 -52.46
CA TYR A 15 4.35 -60.58 -51.11
C TYR A 15 3.47 -59.74 -50.17
N SER A 16 3.00 -60.36 -49.08
CA SER A 16 2.17 -59.68 -48.06
C SER A 16 2.98 -58.64 -47.28
N VAL A 17 2.43 -57.43 -47.15
CA VAL A 17 2.99 -56.35 -46.32
C VAL A 17 2.17 -56.11 -45.05
N PHE A 18 0.94 -56.61 -45.01
CA PHE A 18 0.04 -56.53 -43.86
C PHE A 18 -0.95 -57.68 -43.91
N ASP A 19 -1.03 -58.42 -42.81
CA ASP A 19 -2.00 -59.49 -42.63
C ASP A 19 -2.94 -59.16 -41.47
N ALA A 20 -4.23 -59.41 -41.65
CA ALA A 20 -5.24 -59.30 -40.60
C ALA A 20 -6.22 -60.48 -40.67
N GLY A 21 -7.05 -60.61 -39.65
CA GLY A 21 -8.13 -61.60 -39.60
C GLY A 21 -9.40 -61.06 -40.25
N ASP A 22 -10.43 -60.92 -39.42
CA ASP A 22 -11.78 -60.57 -39.86
C ASP A 22 -12.00 -59.04 -39.96
N VAL A 23 -11.52 -58.42 -41.05
CA VAL A 23 -11.60 -56.95 -41.28
C VAL A 23 -12.34 -56.56 -42.57
N PHE A 24 -13.02 -57.50 -43.20
CA PHE A 24 -13.69 -57.33 -44.50
C PHE A 24 -15.12 -57.88 -44.49
N ASN A 25 -15.93 -57.50 -45.46
CA ASN A 25 -17.29 -57.97 -45.62
C ASN A 25 -17.66 -58.16 -47.10
N PHE A 26 -18.35 -59.28 -47.41
CA PHE A 26 -18.95 -59.54 -48.72
C PHE A 26 -20.18 -60.44 -48.57
N PRO A 27 -21.07 -60.49 -49.58
CA PRO A 27 -22.25 -61.36 -49.54
C PRO A 27 -21.86 -62.83 -49.33
N ASN A 28 -22.52 -63.52 -48.40
CA ASN A 28 -22.30 -64.93 -48.03
C ASN A 28 -20.99 -65.24 -47.30
N LYS A 29 -20.39 -64.26 -46.62
CA LYS A 29 -19.27 -64.47 -45.68
C LYS A 29 -19.70 -65.40 -44.53
N SER A 30 -18.88 -66.40 -44.22
CA SER A 30 -19.18 -67.44 -43.25
C SER A 30 -19.08 -66.94 -41.80
N ILE A 31 -19.88 -67.56 -40.92
CA ILE A 31 -19.88 -67.26 -39.48
C ILE A 31 -18.68 -67.92 -38.78
N VAL A 32 -18.36 -69.18 -39.15
CA VAL A 32 -17.42 -70.05 -38.41
C VAL A 32 -16.09 -70.30 -39.18
N GLY A 33 -15.99 -69.90 -40.45
CA GLY A 33 -14.77 -70.07 -41.25
C GLY A 33 -13.60 -69.21 -40.78
N THR A 34 -12.38 -69.68 -41.04
CA THR A 34 -11.16 -68.89 -40.80
C THR A 34 -11.09 -67.78 -41.84
N LYS A 35 -10.96 -66.54 -41.37
CA LYS A 35 -10.89 -65.34 -42.22
C LYS A 35 -9.48 -64.81 -42.24
N SER A 36 -9.01 -64.46 -43.43
CA SER A 36 -7.67 -63.94 -43.62
C SER A 36 -7.71 -62.80 -44.62
N PHE A 37 -7.06 -61.71 -44.25
CA PHE A 37 -6.95 -60.48 -45.01
C PHE A 37 -5.48 -60.20 -45.26
N CYS A 38 -5.13 -59.79 -46.47
CA CYS A 38 -3.75 -59.49 -46.83
C CYS A 38 -3.71 -58.26 -47.75
N ILE A 39 -2.82 -57.31 -47.48
CA ILE A 39 -2.42 -56.25 -48.40
C ILE A 39 -1.02 -56.61 -48.91
N THR A 40 -0.79 -56.55 -50.23
CA THR A 40 0.51 -56.87 -50.83
C THR A 40 1.35 -55.64 -51.14
N ASN A 41 2.65 -55.84 -51.39
CA ASN A 41 3.58 -54.81 -51.87
C ASN A 41 3.23 -54.23 -53.25
N GLN A 42 2.17 -54.71 -53.91
CA GLN A 42 1.63 -54.14 -55.15
C GLN A 42 0.35 -53.32 -54.91
N GLY A 43 -0.07 -53.18 -53.65
CA GLY A 43 -1.33 -52.52 -53.27
C GLY A 43 -2.58 -53.31 -53.63
N ARG A 44 -2.46 -54.63 -53.86
CA ARG A 44 -3.61 -55.53 -54.01
C ARG A 44 -4.04 -56.02 -52.65
N VAL A 45 -5.34 -56.16 -52.47
CA VAL A 45 -5.94 -56.59 -51.20
C VAL A 45 -6.71 -57.88 -51.42
N PHE A 46 -6.47 -58.88 -50.58
CA PHE A 46 -7.09 -60.18 -50.65
C PHE A 46 -7.89 -60.44 -49.38
N ALA A 47 -9.09 -60.98 -49.56
CA ALA A 47 -9.95 -61.46 -48.49
C ALA A 47 -10.28 -62.93 -48.75
N HIS A 48 -9.92 -63.78 -47.81
CA HIS A 48 -10.10 -65.23 -47.89
C HIS A 48 -10.94 -65.71 -46.71
N ASP A 49 -11.97 -66.48 -46.99
CA ASP A 49 -12.83 -67.14 -46.03
C ASP A 49 -12.87 -68.63 -46.35
N THR A 50 -12.55 -69.47 -45.37
CA THR A 50 -12.57 -70.93 -45.56
C THR A 50 -13.97 -71.55 -45.56
N GLY A 51 -15.04 -70.76 -45.37
CA GLY A 51 -16.43 -71.23 -45.42
C GLY A 51 -16.90 -71.95 -44.13
N GLY A 52 -16.02 -72.66 -43.43
CA GLY A 52 -16.33 -73.34 -42.16
C GLY A 52 -17.32 -74.49 -42.31
N LEU A 53 -17.94 -74.93 -41.19
CA LEU A 53 -19.11 -75.82 -41.26
C LEU A 53 -20.25 -75.02 -41.91
N PHE A 54 -20.68 -75.44 -43.11
CA PHE A 54 -21.81 -74.90 -43.89
C PHE A 54 -21.56 -73.70 -44.83
N GLY A 55 -20.32 -73.25 -45.05
CA GLY A 55 -20.00 -72.23 -46.06
C GLY A 55 -19.02 -72.71 -47.13
N GLU A 56 -19.03 -72.06 -48.29
CA GLU A 56 -18.06 -72.32 -49.37
C GLU A 56 -16.77 -71.51 -49.16
N ILE A 57 -15.65 -72.04 -49.64
CA ILE A 57 -14.37 -71.32 -49.65
C ILE A 57 -14.48 -70.16 -50.64
N GLN A 58 -14.22 -68.94 -50.18
CA GLN A 58 -14.26 -67.74 -51.01
C GLN A 58 -12.95 -66.95 -50.92
N LEU A 59 -12.41 -66.57 -52.08
CA LEU A 59 -11.29 -65.65 -52.22
C LEU A 59 -11.73 -64.46 -53.07
N LYS A 60 -11.63 -63.26 -52.51
CA LYS A 60 -11.91 -61.99 -53.21
C LYS A 60 -10.62 -61.19 -53.33
N THR A 61 -10.45 -60.53 -54.47
CA THR A 61 -9.30 -59.66 -54.76
C THR A 61 -9.78 -58.24 -55.06
N TYR A 62 -9.12 -57.25 -54.48
CA TYR A 62 -9.36 -55.83 -54.68
C TYR A 62 -8.09 -55.18 -55.20
N SER A 63 -8.19 -54.45 -56.32
CA SER A 63 -7.05 -53.85 -57.02
C SER A 63 -7.17 -52.33 -57.23
N ASN A 64 -8.27 -51.74 -56.73
CA ASN A 64 -8.54 -50.30 -56.77
C ASN A 64 -7.77 -49.57 -55.66
N LEU A 65 -7.94 -48.24 -55.56
CA LEU A 65 -7.22 -47.42 -54.58
C LEU A 65 -7.69 -47.71 -53.15
N ILE A 66 -6.74 -47.95 -52.26
CA ILE A 66 -7.00 -48.10 -50.83
C ILE A 66 -7.19 -46.71 -50.22
N ILE A 67 -8.36 -46.45 -49.64
CA ILE A 67 -8.66 -45.19 -48.96
C ILE A 67 -7.91 -45.17 -47.62
N VAL A 68 -7.15 -44.09 -47.38
CA VAL A 68 -6.44 -43.83 -46.13
C VAL A 68 -7.13 -42.67 -45.43
N THR A 69 -7.68 -42.93 -44.24
CA THR A 69 -8.25 -41.89 -43.38
C THR A 69 -7.41 -41.76 -42.11
N LEU A 70 -6.99 -40.53 -41.79
CA LEU A 70 -6.25 -40.21 -40.57
C LEU A 70 -7.22 -39.62 -39.54
N GLU A 71 -7.41 -40.34 -38.43
CA GLU A 71 -8.15 -39.87 -37.25
C GLU A 71 -7.16 -39.69 -36.09
N LYS A 72 -7.55 -38.94 -35.04
CA LYS A 72 -6.61 -38.43 -34.00
C LYS A 72 -5.61 -39.47 -33.46
N ASN A 73 -6.03 -40.72 -33.32
CA ASN A 73 -5.21 -41.81 -32.75
C ASN A 73 -5.10 -43.06 -33.63
N THR A 74 -5.75 -43.09 -34.79
CA THR A 74 -5.87 -44.29 -35.62
C THR A 74 -5.77 -43.93 -37.10
N ILE A 75 -5.11 -44.79 -37.86
CA ILE A 75 -5.05 -44.70 -39.31
C ILE A 75 -5.90 -45.83 -39.86
N SER A 76 -6.97 -45.52 -40.59
CA SER A 76 -7.81 -46.55 -41.18
C SER A 76 -7.55 -46.72 -42.68
N LEU A 77 -7.44 -47.98 -43.10
CA LEU A 77 -7.40 -48.37 -44.51
C LEU A 77 -8.75 -48.99 -44.89
N SER A 78 -9.38 -48.48 -45.94
CA SER A 78 -10.67 -49.01 -46.40
C SER A 78 -10.77 -49.10 -47.92
N SER A 79 -11.73 -49.90 -48.40
CA SER A 79 -12.11 -49.95 -49.81
C SER A 79 -12.98 -48.76 -50.23
N MET A 80 -13.07 -48.51 -51.53
CA MET A 80 -14.14 -47.67 -52.10
C MET A 80 -15.54 -48.30 -51.89
N VAL A 81 -16.58 -47.46 -51.92
CA VAL A 81 -17.99 -47.88 -51.80
C VAL A 81 -18.45 -48.50 -53.13
N GLY A 82 -19.22 -49.61 -53.07
CA GLY A 82 -19.81 -50.25 -54.27
C GLY A 82 -18.99 -51.40 -54.86
N GLU A 83 -17.98 -51.89 -54.13
CA GLU A 83 -17.01 -52.88 -54.59
C GLU A 83 -17.42 -54.33 -54.29
N SER A 84 -16.76 -55.29 -54.94
CA SER A 84 -17.04 -56.72 -54.79
C SER A 84 -16.91 -57.26 -53.35
N PHE A 85 -16.15 -56.57 -52.52
CA PHE A 85 -16.15 -56.68 -51.06
C PHE A 85 -15.69 -55.35 -50.45
N THR A 86 -16.07 -55.10 -49.21
CA THR A 86 -15.58 -53.94 -48.45
C THR A 86 -14.60 -54.36 -47.37
N PHE A 87 -13.66 -53.48 -47.02
CA PHE A 87 -12.81 -53.68 -45.85
C PHE A 87 -12.60 -52.38 -45.11
N LYS A 88 -12.36 -52.49 -43.80
CA LYS A 88 -11.89 -51.39 -42.95
C LYS A 88 -10.98 -52.00 -41.89
N THR A 89 -9.73 -51.58 -41.85
CA THR A 89 -8.77 -51.98 -40.82
C THR A 89 -8.15 -50.74 -40.19
N GLU A 90 -7.97 -50.78 -38.87
CA GLU A 90 -7.33 -49.71 -38.11
C GLU A 90 -5.90 -50.10 -37.78
N LEU A 91 -4.99 -49.16 -37.98
CA LEU A 91 -3.56 -49.34 -37.84
C LEU A 91 -3.00 -48.32 -36.87
N SER A 92 -1.97 -48.75 -36.14
CA SER A 92 -1.04 -47.82 -35.50
C SER A 92 -0.19 -47.12 -36.55
N SER A 93 0.31 -45.92 -36.24
CA SER A 93 1.19 -45.16 -37.11
C SER A 93 2.41 -45.97 -37.57
N HIS A 94 2.99 -46.77 -36.68
CA HIS A 94 4.13 -47.65 -37.01
C HIS A 94 3.78 -48.72 -38.05
N SER A 95 2.65 -49.39 -37.89
CA SER A 95 2.19 -50.40 -38.86
C SER A 95 1.86 -49.76 -40.21
N PHE A 96 1.25 -48.58 -40.21
CA PHE A 96 0.95 -47.86 -41.43
C PHE A 96 2.20 -47.41 -42.18
N ILE A 97 3.22 -46.87 -41.50
CA ILE A 97 4.48 -46.46 -42.13
C ILE A 97 5.13 -47.63 -42.88
N LYS A 98 5.13 -48.84 -42.29
CA LYS A 98 5.65 -50.05 -42.95
C LYS A 98 4.88 -50.44 -44.21
N ILE A 99 3.57 -50.21 -44.23
CA ILE A 99 2.73 -50.44 -45.41
C ILE A 99 3.05 -49.38 -46.46
N TYR A 100 3.10 -48.10 -46.07
CA TYR A 100 3.40 -46.99 -46.97
C TYR A 100 4.77 -47.14 -47.66
N GLU A 101 5.78 -47.65 -46.96
CA GLU A 101 7.12 -47.92 -47.53
C GLU A 101 7.10 -48.98 -48.63
N LYS A 102 6.17 -49.93 -48.57
CA LYS A 102 6.18 -51.13 -49.43
C LYS A 102 5.08 -51.14 -50.48
N VAL A 103 4.04 -50.32 -50.31
CA VAL A 103 2.92 -50.20 -51.26
C VAL A 103 3.15 -48.99 -52.17
N PRO A 104 2.97 -49.12 -53.50
CA PRO A 104 3.07 -47.98 -54.41
C PRO A 104 2.14 -46.84 -54.00
N SER A 105 2.66 -45.60 -53.94
CA SER A 105 1.90 -44.43 -53.49
C SER A 105 0.64 -44.16 -54.33
N ASN A 106 0.68 -44.49 -55.63
CA ASN A 106 -0.47 -44.41 -56.52
C ASN A 106 -1.57 -45.45 -56.26
N LYS A 107 -1.41 -46.32 -55.25
CA LYS A 107 -2.44 -47.24 -54.75
C LYS A 107 -3.10 -46.78 -53.46
N LEU A 108 -2.62 -45.69 -52.86
CA LEU A 108 -3.15 -45.11 -51.63
C LEU A 108 -3.86 -43.78 -51.94
N LEU A 109 -5.14 -43.67 -51.57
CA LEU A 109 -5.93 -42.46 -51.72
C LEU A 109 -6.19 -41.85 -50.35
N PHE A 110 -5.59 -40.70 -50.08
CA PHE A 110 -5.80 -39.99 -48.81
C PHE A 110 -7.07 -39.14 -48.87
N THR A 111 -7.97 -39.35 -47.90
CA THR A 111 -9.14 -38.49 -47.69
C THR A 111 -8.70 -37.30 -46.83
N PHE A 112 -8.28 -36.22 -47.48
CA PHE A 112 -7.91 -34.99 -46.79
C PHE A 112 -9.17 -34.16 -46.49
N SER A 113 -9.28 -33.65 -45.25
CA SER A 113 -10.02 -32.42 -44.98
C SER A 113 -9.19 -31.22 -45.50
N GLU A 114 -9.70 -29.98 -45.45
CA GLU A 114 -9.00 -28.77 -45.95
C GLU A 114 -7.62 -28.48 -45.31
N LYS A 115 -7.12 -29.35 -44.41
CA LYS A 115 -5.88 -29.22 -43.65
C LYS A 115 -4.91 -30.36 -43.97
N THR A 116 -3.61 -30.11 -43.81
CA THR A 116 -2.58 -31.13 -44.08
C THR A 116 -2.35 -32.01 -42.86
N ASN A 117 -2.77 -33.27 -42.92
CA ASN A 117 -2.45 -34.25 -41.87
C ASN A 117 -1.01 -34.76 -41.99
N CYS A 118 -0.37 -35.02 -40.85
CA CYS A 118 0.99 -35.56 -40.74
C CYS A 118 1.11 -36.57 -39.59
N ILE A 119 2.17 -37.37 -39.59
CA ILE A 119 2.59 -38.13 -38.41
C ILE A 119 3.80 -37.43 -37.80
N TYR A 120 3.66 -37.04 -36.55
CA TYR A 120 4.66 -36.35 -35.75
C TYR A 120 5.33 -37.33 -34.78
N GLN A 121 6.67 -37.37 -34.78
CA GLN A 121 7.45 -38.19 -33.86
C GLN A 121 8.47 -37.35 -33.12
N TYR A 122 8.59 -37.56 -31.81
CA TYR A 122 9.61 -36.92 -30.99
C TYR A 122 10.09 -37.84 -29.88
N LYS A 123 11.25 -37.48 -29.31
CA LYS A 123 11.76 -38.11 -28.09
C LYS A 123 11.57 -37.16 -26.93
N ASP A 124 11.09 -37.69 -25.81
CA ASP A 124 11.08 -36.95 -24.55
C ASP A 124 12.46 -36.96 -23.87
N GLU A 125 12.56 -36.30 -22.72
CA GLU A 125 13.78 -36.21 -21.93
C GLU A 125 14.27 -37.59 -21.43
N ASN A 126 13.37 -38.58 -21.35
CA ASN A 126 13.69 -39.96 -20.99
C ASN A 126 14.04 -40.85 -22.21
N ASN A 127 14.22 -40.25 -23.40
CA ASN A 127 14.44 -40.94 -24.67
C ASN A 127 13.29 -41.88 -25.10
N ILE A 128 12.08 -41.69 -24.58
CA ILE A 128 10.90 -42.44 -25.02
C ILE A 128 10.39 -41.81 -26.32
N ASN A 129 10.17 -42.66 -27.33
CA ASN A 129 9.62 -42.22 -28.61
C ASN A 129 8.10 -42.07 -28.51
N HIS A 130 7.63 -40.87 -28.81
CA HIS A 130 6.21 -40.55 -28.94
C HIS A 130 5.86 -40.43 -30.42
N THR A 131 4.69 -40.93 -30.83
CA THR A 131 4.19 -40.84 -32.20
C THR A 131 2.72 -40.43 -32.17
N LEU A 132 2.39 -39.33 -32.83
CA LEU A 132 1.06 -38.73 -32.84
C LEU A 132 0.65 -38.41 -34.28
N ILE A 133 -0.66 -38.37 -34.54
CA ILE A 133 -1.22 -37.87 -35.79
C ILE A 133 -1.64 -36.42 -35.53
N ASP A 134 -1.17 -35.50 -36.37
CA ASP A 134 -1.42 -34.08 -36.16
C ASP A 134 -1.75 -33.36 -37.48
N GLU A 135 -2.37 -32.19 -37.36
CA GLU A 135 -2.57 -31.25 -38.45
C GLU A 135 -1.37 -30.30 -38.49
N LEU A 136 -0.69 -30.29 -39.64
CA LEU A 136 0.37 -29.34 -39.98
C LEU A 136 -0.24 -28.10 -40.63
N ILE A 137 0.02 -26.95 -40.02
CA ILE A 137 -0.36 -25.63 -40.54
C ILE A 137 0.91 -24.81 -40.79
N LEU A 138 1.02 -24.23 -41.99
CA LEU A 138 2.11 -23.34 -42.37
C LEU A 138 1.56 -21.92 -42.56
N GLU A 139 1.74 -21.07 -41.55
CA GLU A 139 1.23 -19.68 -41.51
C GLU A 139 2.29 -18.73 -41.00
N ASN A 140 2.35 -17.50 -41.57
CA ASN A 140 3.14 -16.38 -41.06
C ASN A 140 4.61 -16.73 -40.71
N ASP A 141 5.29 -17.47 -41.58
CA ASP A 141 6.69 -17.93 -41.40
C ASP A 141 6.91 -18.84 -40.18
N LYS A 142 5.88 -19.61 -39.83
CA LYS A 142 5.92 -20.60 -38.77
C LYS A 142 5.33 -21.93 -39.21
N LEU A 143 5.80 -22.97 -38.55
CA LEU A 143 5.20 -24.30 -38.51
C LEU A 143 4.35 -24.43 -37.26
N LYS A 144 3.09 -24.84 -37.40
CA LYS A 144 2.21 -25.14 -36.27
C LYS A 144 1.69 -26.58 -36.35
N LEU A 145 1.79 -27.29 -35.24
CA LEU A 145 1.21 -28.61 -35.01
C LEU A 145 0.10 -28.46 -33.95
N THR A 146 -1.13 -28.77 -34.34
CA THR A 146 -2.33 -28.43 -33.55
C THR A 146 -2.47 -29.23 -32.26
N GLN A 147 -2.18 -30.54 -32.29
CA GLN A 147 -2.34 -31.46 -31.17
C GLN A 147 -1.06 -31.55 -30.34
N GLY A 148 0.11 -31.45 -30.98
CA GLY A 148 1.41 -31.36 -30.32
C GLY A 148 1.61 -30.03 -29.60
N HIS A 149 0.72 -29.04 -29.82
CA HIS A 149 0.83 -27.68 -29.28
C HIS A 149 2.19 -27.04 -29.57
N ILE A 150 2.74 -27.34 -30.76
CA ILE A 150 4.05 -26.87 -31.20
C ILE A 150 3.86 -25.73 -32.18
N GLU A 151 4.47 -24.58 -31.87
CA GLU A 151 4.59 -23.46 -32.81
C GLU A 151 6.08 -23.12 -32.97
N VAL A 152 6.62 -23.33 -34.16
CA VAL A 152 8.03 -23.16 -34.48
C VAL A 152 8.17 -22.14 -35.60
N PRO A 153 8.60 -20.90 -35.30
CA PRO A 153 9.07 -19.96 -36.30
C PRO A 153 10.22 -20.57 -37.11
N PHE A 154 10.21 -20.38 -38.43
CA PHE A 154 11.25 -20.94 -39.29
C PHE A 154 12.64 -20.44 -38.92
N PHE A 155 12.73 -19.16 -38.53
CA PHE A 155 13.93 -18.52 -37.99
C PHE A 155 14.55 -19.25 -36.77
N ARG A 156 13.79 -20.08 -36.04
CA ARG A 156 14.25 -20.86 -34.88
C ARG A 156 14.73 -22.27 -35.22
N VAL A 157 14.72 -22.70 -36.48
CA VAL A 157 15.17 -24.04 -36.87
C VAL A 157 16.67 -24.02 -37.19
N LYS A 158 17.42 -24.95 -36.61
CA LYS A 158 18.87 -25.08 -36.82
C LYS A 158 19.17 -25.78 -38.14
N ASN A 159 18.53 -26.93 -38.35
CA ASN A 159 18.71 -27.73 -39.55
C ASN A 159 17.44 -28.54 -39.84
N ILE A 160 17.20 -28.75 -41.13
CA ILE A 160 16.14 -29.58 -41.66
C ILE A 160 16.74 -30.61 -42.62
N GLU A 161 16.47 -31.88 -42.37
CA GLU A 161 17.04 -32.96 -43.18
C GLU A 161 15.97 -33.97 -43.56
N LYS A 162 15.92 -34.34 -44.84
CA LYS A 162 15.08 -35.43 -45.30
C LYS A 162 15.78 -36.77 -45.05
N LYS A 163 15.24 -37.56 -44.12
CA LYS A 163 15.71 -38.92 -43.78
C LYS A 163 14.67 -39.96 -44.18
N GLY A 164 14.84 -40.51 -45.39
CA GLY A 164 13.88 -41.44 -45.98
C GLY A 164 12.52 -40.75 -46.20
N LEU A 165 11.49 -41.25 -45.51
CA LEU A 165 10.13 -40.71 -45.57
C LEU A 165 9.84 -39.62 -44.52
N PHE A 166 10.80 -39.35 -43.62
CA PHE A 166 10.66 -38.34 -42.59
C PHE A 166 11.45 -37.09 -42.94
N ILE A 167 10.92 -35.95 -42.53
CA ILE A 167 11.67 -34.71 -42.39
C ILE A 167 12.04 -34.59 -40.92
N GLU A 168 13.34 -34.60 -40.62
CA GLU A 168 13.83 -34.32 -39.29
C GLU A 168 14.11 -32.81 -39.17
N ILE A 169 13.45 -32.17 -38.21
CA ILE A 169 13.63 -30.76 -37.86
C ILE A 169 14.39 -30.72 -36.55
N THR A 170 15.53 -30.02 -36.54
CA THR A 170 16.41 -29.89 -35.38
C THR A 170 16.51 -28.43 -34.94
N GLY A 171 16.62 -28.21 -33.64
CA GLY A 171 16.66 -26.88 -33.03
C GLY A 171 16.54 -26.97 -31.52
N ILE A 172 15.98 -25.94 -30.89
CA ILE A 172 15.67 -25.93 -29.46
C ILE A 172 14.25 -25.38 -29.31
N PHE A 173 13.32 -26.26 -28.93
CA PHE A 173 11.90 -25.92 -28.86
C PHE A 173 11.35 -26.29 -27.48
N HIS A 174 10.74 -25.32 -26.80
CA HIS A 174 10.08 -25.58 -25.52
C HIS A 174 8.58 -25.77 -25.74
N VAL A 175 8.05 -26.91 -25.31
CA VAL A 175 6.65 -27.31 -25.44
C VAL A 175 6.14 -27.70 -24.06
N GLY A 176 5.37 -26.80 -23.42
CA GLY A 176 5.00 -26.95 -22.01
C GLY A 176 6.26 -27.03 -21.12
N GLU A 177 6.38 -28.11 -20.37
CA GLU A 177 7.53 -28.38 -19.49
C GLU A 177 8.68 -29.14 -20.19
N MET A 178 8.55 -29.44 -21.49
CA MET A 178 9.53 -30.28 -22.21
C MET A 178 10.42 -29.45 -23.13
N THR A 179 11.69 -29.86 -23.25
CA THR A 179 12.61 -29.32 -24.27
C THR A 179 12.86 -30.33 -25.38
N LEU A 180 12.46 -29.99 -26.61
CA LEU A 180 12.66 -30.81 -27.81
C LEU A 180 13.86 -30.29 -28.60
N ARG A 181 14.86 -31.14 -28.79
CA ARG A 181 16.03 -30.83 -29.66
C ARG A 181 15.82 -31.22 -31.12
N SER A 182 14.89 -32.15 -31.36
CA SER A 182 14.55 -32.61 -32.69
C SER A 182 13.19 -33.28 -32.69
N PHE A 183 12.48 -33.16 -33.81
CA PHE A 183 11.30 -33.96 -34.08
C PHE A 183 11.24 -34.33 -35.56
N LYS A 184 10.46 -35.35 -35.88
CA LYS A 184 10.30 -35.88 -37.23
C LYS A 184 8.86 -35.73 -37.70
N LEU A 185 8.70 -35.30 -38.94
CA LEU A 185 7.43 -35.20 -39.61
C LEU A 185 7.38 -36.18 -40.78
N PHE A 186 6.36 -37.02 -40.79
CA PHE A 186 6.00 -37.81 -41.95
C PHE A 186 4.90 -37.07 -42.71
N LEU A 187 5.19 -36.68 -43.94
CA LEU A 187 4.27 -35.95 -44.81
C LEU A 187 3.91 -36.82 -46.01
N PHE A 188 2.62 -36.86 -46.35
CA PHE A 188 2.10 -37.68 -47.43
C PHE A 188 2.19 -36.99 -48.81
N ASP A 189 2.46 -35.68 -48.82
CA ASP A 189 2.57 -34.85 -50.03
C ASP A 189 4.02 -34.43 -50.28
N SER A 190 4.60 -34.96 -51.35
CA SER A 190 5.96 -34.61 -51.79
C SER A 190 6.13 -33.13 -52.20
N GLY A 191 5.09 -32.48 -52.69
CA GLY A 191 5.10 -31.06 -53.02
C GLY A 191 5.20 -30.20 -51.75
N LEU A 192 4.48 -30.59 -50.71
CA LEU A 192 4.56 -29.94 -49.40
C LEU A 192 5.93 -30.14 -48.73
N ILE A 193 6.52 -31.34 -48.84
CA ILE A 193 7.88 -31.62 -48.35
C ILE A 193 8.88 -30.63 -48.96
N ASN A 194 8.86 -30.48 -50.28
CA ASN A 194 9.78 -29.57 -50.98
C ASN A 194 9.50 -28.12 -50.61
N LYS A 195 8.23 -27.69 -50.57
CA LYS A 195 7.83 -26.35 -50.13
C LYS A 195 8.29 -26.03 -48.71
N LEU A 196 8.24 -27.01 -47.81
CA LEU A 196 8.71 -26.89 -46.44
C LEU A 196 10.24 -26.68 -46.44
N ILE A 197 10.98 -27.59 -47.08
CA ILE A 197 12.44 -27.53 -47.17
C ILE A 197 12.90 -26.22 -47.81
N ASP A 198 12.27 -25.79 -48.90
CA ASP A 198 12.61 -24.53 -49.60
C ASP A 198 12.41 -23.32 -48.69
N LYS A 199 11.32 -23.26 -47.93
CA LYS A 199 11.07 -22.18 -46.96
C LYS A 199 12.14 -22.14 -45.86
N PHE A 200 12.58 -23.29 -45.38
CA PHE A 200 13.61 -23.36 -44.33
C PHE A 200 15.01 -23.02 -44.85
N ILE A 201 15.35 -23.43 -46.07
CA ILE A 201 16.66 -23.13 -46.67
C ILE A 201 16.78 -21.63 -47.01
N THR A 202 15.67 -21.00 -47.39
CA THR A 202 15.66 -19.59 -47.82
C THR A 202 15.55 -18.59 -46.66
N HIS A 203 15.06 -19.00 -45.50
CA HIS A 203 14.97 -18.12 -44.33
C HIS A 203 16.28 -18.10 -43.54
N PRO A 204 16.77 -16.92 -43.12
CA PRO A 204 17.88 -16.84 -42.19
C PRO A 204 17.50 -17.52 -40.87
N THR A 205 18.49 -18.00 -40.12
CA THR A 205 18.23 -18.66 -38.82
C THR A 205 18.98 -17.97 -37.69
N ILE A 206 18.46 -18.07 -36.46
CA ILE A 206 19.16 -17.63 -35.24
C ILE A 206 20.57 -18.22 -35.20
N PHE A 207 20.72 -19.48 -35.58
CA PHE A 207 22.01 -20.19 -35.52
C PHE A 207 23.02 -19.67 -36.54
N GLN A 208 22.58 -19.15 -37.69
CA GLN A 208 23.47 -18.44 -38.62
C GLN A 208 23.92 -17.09 -38.06
N MET A 209 23.08 -16.46 -37.24
CA MET A 209 23.34 -15.13 -36.68
C MET A 209 24.26 -15.17 -35.46
N ILE A 210 24.04 -16.08 -34.52
CA ILE A 210 24.73 -16.12 -33.23
C ILE A 210 25.51 -17.42 -32.98
N GLY A 211 25.47 -18.37 -33.91
CA GLY A 211 26.09 -19.69 -33.74
C GLY A 211 25.26 -20.63 -32.89
N ASP A 212 25.93 -21.65 -32.35
CA ASP A 212 25.28 -22.65 -31.50
C ASP A 212 25.07 -22.14 -30.08
N VAL A 213 23.86 -22.37 -29.58
CA VAL A 213 23.40 -21.94 -28.26
C VAL A 213 22.95 -23.15 -27.43
N SER A 214 23.03 -23.02 -26.11
CA SER A 214 22.57 -24.04 -25.17
C SER A 214 21.05 -24.12 -25.10
N ASP A 215 20.37 -22.96 -25.09
CA ASP A 215 18.91 -22.82 -24.92
C ASP A 215 18.35 -21.55 -25.60
N ILE A 216 17.05 -21.56 -25.95
CA ILE A 216 16.33 -20.46 -26.61
C ILE A 216 14.91 -20.32 -26.06
N TYR A 217 14.61 -19.21 -25.40
CA TYR A 217 13.29 -18.92 -24.82
C TYR A 217 12.57 -17.80 -25.58
N THR A 218 11.24 -17.76 -25.49
CA THR A 218 10.44 -16.61 -25.97
C THR A 218 10.03 -15.78 -24.76
N THR A 219 10.28 -14.48 -24.82
CA THR A 219 9.88 -13.53 -23.78
C THR A 219 9.57 -12.15 -24.39
N THR A 220 9.14 -11.20 -23.56
CA THR A 220 9.05 -9.79 -23.94
C THR A 220 10.18 -8.99 -23.29
N LEU A 221 10.61 -7.94 -23.96
CA LEU A 221 11.69 -7.05 -23.55
C LEU A 221 11.16 -5.63 -23.30
N LYS A 222 11.57 -5.07 -22.17
CA LYS A 222 11.53 -3.63 -21.90
C LYS A 222 12.96 -3.13 -21.67
N ALA A 223 13.45 -2.28 -22.58
CA ALA A 223 14.83 -1.78 -22.56
C ALA A 223 14.93 -0.41 -23.26
N ASN A 224 15.97 0.36 -22.93
CA ASN A 224 16.37 1.55 -23.67
C ASN A 224 17.76 1.32 -24.25
N ILE A 225 17.85 1.16 -25.56
CA ILE A 225 19.07 0.74 -26.26
C ILE A 225 19.42 1.81 -27.27
N SER A 226 20.57 2.46 -27.08
CA SER A 226 21.04 3.55 -27.97
C SER A 226 20.01 4.66 -28.18
N GLY A 227 19.20 4.96 -27.15
CA GLY A 227 18.12 5.97 -27.20
C GLY A 227 16.79 5.47 -27.78
N GLN A 228 16.74 4.24 -28.30
CA GLN A 228 15.52 3.61 -28.77
C GLN A 228 14.81 2.85 -27.63
N GLN A 229 13.55 3.20 -27.41
CA GLN A 229 12.70 2.57 -26.39
C GLN A 229 12.06 1.30 -26.94
N HIS A 230 12.38 0.16 -26.34
CA HIS A 230 11.71 -1.13 -26.56
C HIS A 230 10.70 -1.35 -25.44
N ARG A 231 9.42 -1.49 -25.77
CA ARG A 231 8.33 -1.71 -24.81
C ARG A 231 7.57 -2.97 -25.18
N ASN A 232 7.60 -3.97 -24.30
CA ASN A 232 6.95 -5.28 -24.51
C ASN A 232 7.32 -5.91 -25.87
N GLN A 233 8.55 -5.70 -26.34
CA GLN A 233 9.02 -6.22 -27.62
C GLN A 233 9.17 -7.73 -27.49
N LYS A 234 8.51 -8.51 -28.36
CA LYS A 234 8.69 -9.96 -28.38
C LYS A 234 10.12 -10.30 -28.84
N ILE A 235 10.84 -11.07 -28.03
CA ILE A 235 12.22 -11.46 -28.29
C ILE A 235 12.46 -12.96 -28.10
N ALA A 236 13.46 -13.46 -28.82
CA ALA A 236 14.12 -14.72 -28.54
C ALA A 236 15.31 -14.44 -27.62
N LEU A 237 15.29 -15.04 -26.43
CA LEU A 237 16.37 -14.96 -25.46
C LEU A 237 17.22 -16.23 -25.59
N CYS A 238 18.44 -16.08 -26.10
CA CYS A 238 19.32 -17.21 -26.39
C CYS A 238 20.55 -17.17 -25.47
N PHE A 239 21.03 -18.34 -25.08
CA PHE A 239 22.17 -18.48 -24.17
C PHE A 239 23.25 -19.35 -24.82
N ASP A 240 24.50 -18.89 -24.87
CA ASP A 240 25.67 -19.76 -25.09
C ASP A 240 26.52 -19.84 -23.81
N SER A 241 27.70 -20.47 -23.85
CA SER A 241 28.58 -20.60 -22.67
C SER A 241 29.09 -19.27 -22.12
N GLU A 242 29.17 -18.23 -22.94
CA GLU A 242 29.81 -16.95 -22.65
C GLU A 242 28.85 -15.75 -22.76
N HIS A 243 27.74 -15.87 -23.48
CA HIS A 243 26.90 -14.74 -23.88
C HIS A 243 25.40 -15.00 -23.74
N ILE A 244 24.66 -13.90 -23.58
CA ILE A 244 23.20 -13.83 -23.66
C ILE A 244 22.83 -12.96 -24.86
N TYR A 245 22.00 -13.48 -25.75
CA TYR A 245 21.55 -12.78 -26.96
C TYR A 245 20.07 -12.46 -26.85
N LEU A 246 19.73 -11.20 -27.11
CA LEU A 246 18.34 -10.74 -27.22
C LEU A 246 18.08 -10.46 -28.70
N ILE A 247 17.21 -11.26 -29.32
CA ILE A 247 16.93 -11.18 -30.76
C ILE A 247 15.46 -10.80 -30.95
N ASN A 248 15.19 -9.85 -31.84
CA ASN A 248 13.83 -9.46 -32.18
C ASN A 248 13.16 -10.55 -33.02
N GLU A 249 12.11 -11.20 -32.51
CA GLU A 249 11.45 -12.28 -33.27
C GLU A 249 10.71 -11.78 -34.52
N MET A 250 10.25 -10.52 -34.52
CA MET A 250 9.45 -9.98 -35.62
C MET A 250 10.31 -9.44 -36.76
N LYS A 251 11.48 -8.90 -36.42
CA LYS A 251 12.42 -8.31 -37.38
C LYS A 251 13.60 -9.23 -37.71
N GLU A 252 13.74 -10.33 -36.98
CA GLU A 252 14.82 -11.30 -37.15
C GLU A 252 16.20 -10.63 -37.10
N GLU A 253 16.39 -9.75 -36.11
CA GLU A 253 17.63 -8.98 -35.93
C GLU A 253 18.15 -9.11 -34.49
N LEU A 254 19.47 -9.19 -34.34
CA LEU A 254 20.12 -9.13 -33.03
C LEU A 254 19.92 -7.74 -32.45
N ILE A 255 19.24 -7.66 -31.30
CA ILE A 255 19.07 -6.39 -30.57
C ILE A 255 20.34 -6.11 -29.77
N ILE A 256 20.78 -7.09 -28.99
CA ILE A 256 21.99 -6.95 -28.17
C ILE A 256 22.63 -8.30 -27.83
N LYS A 257 23.95 -8.28 -27.72
CA LYS A 257 24.80 -9.36 -27.19
C LYS A 257 25.37 -8.91 -25.86
N LEU A 258 25.12 -9.68 -24.81
CA LEU A 258 25.58 -9.43 -23.44
C LEU A 258 26.59 -10.50 -23.02
N ASP A 259 27.68 -10.11 -22.36
CA ASP A 259 28.63 -11.05 -21.77
C ASP A 259 28.08 -11.59 -20.43
N ARG A 260 28.01 -12.91 -20.29
CA ARG A 260 27.51 -13.60 -19.08
C ARG A 260 28.38 -13.34 -17.86
N ALA A 261 29.68 -13.15 -18.02
CA ALA A 261 30.60 -12.92 -16.90
C ALA A 261 30.33 -11.56 -16.22
N THR A 262 29.95 -10.56 -17.00
CA THR A 262 29.70 -9.19 -16.50
C THR A 262 28.23 -8.89 -16.26
N THR A 263 27.30 -9.64 -16.87
CA THR A 263 25.86 -9.39 -16.75
C THR A 263 25.32 -10.01 -15.47
N LYS A 264 24.81 -9.16 -14.57
CA LYS A 264 24.12 -9.60 -13.36
C LYS A 264 22.64 -9.84 -13.68
N VAL A 265 22.10 -10.96 -13.22
CA VAL A 265 20.69 -11.32 -13.43
C VAL A 265 19.99 -11.37 -12.08
N HIS A 266 18.91 -10.60 -11.96
CA HIS A 266 18.08 -10.55 -10.75
C HIS A 266 16.64 -10.91 -11.08
N PHE A 267 16.05 -11.85 -10.34
CA PHE A 267 14.72 -12.36 -10.61
C PHE A 267 13.75 -12.02 -9.49
N SER A 268 12.57 -11.51 -9.85
CA SER A 268 11.44 -11.35 -8.96
C SER A 268 10.41 -12.44 -9.25
N LYS A 269 10.31 -13.40 -8.35
CA LYS A 269 9.36 -14.52 -8.47
C LYS A 269 7.89 -14.08 -8.34
N SER A 270 7.61 -13.09 -7.49
CA SER A 270 6.25 -12.54 -7.33
C SER A 270 5.77 -11.86 -8.61
N ASP A 271 6.67 -11.14 -9.27
CA ASP A 271 6.32 -10.29 -10.42
C ASP A 271 6.50 -11.04 -11.75
N GLN A 272 7.12 -12.22 -11.73
CA GLN A 272 7.55 -12.97 -12.92
C GLN A 272 8.34 -12.09 -13.90
N LYS A 273 9.28 -11.31 -13.35
CA LYS A 273 10.17 -10.41 -14.10
C LYS A 273 11.63 -10.70 -13.74
N SER A 274 12.50 -10.60 -14.73
CA SER A 274 13.95 -10.64 -14.53
C SER A 274 14.63 -9.38 -15.06
N ALA A 275 15.60 -8.87 -14.32
CA ALA A 275 16.44 -7.75 -14.68
C ALA A 275 17.84 -8.25 -15.04
N LEU A 276 18.25 -8.08 -16.30
CA LEU A 276 19.62 -8.26 -16.76
C LEU A 276 20.31 -6.90 -16.70
N LYS A 277 21.28 -6.75 -15.81
CA LYS A 277 21.99 -5.51 -15.53
C LYS A 277 23.46 -5.64 -15.93
N ASN A 278 23.94 -4.70 -16.73
CA ASN A 278 25.37 -4.42 -16.89
C ASN A 278 25.67 -3.06 -16.22
N ASP A 279 26.91 -2.59 -16.28
CA ASP A 279 27.33 -1.38 -15.53
C ASP A 279 26.57 -0.10 -15.92
N GLN A 280 25.98 -0.03 -17.12
CA GLN A 280 25.38 1.20 -17.68
C GLN A 280 23.93 1.05 -18.14
N SER A 281 23.39 -0.17 -18.20
CA SER A 281 22.12 -0.47 -18.84
C SER A 281 21.42 -1.64 -18.16
N ILE A 282 20.10 -1.66 -18.32
CA ILE A 282 19.24 -2.69 -17.77
C ILE A 282 18.21 -3.12 -18.80
N TYR A 283 17.99 -4.43 -18.85
CA TYR A 283 17.05 -5.10 -19.72
C TYR A 283 16.07 -5.85 -18.83
N LEU A 284 14.80 -5.48 -18.89
CA LEU A 284 13.74 -6.14 -18.14
C LEU A 284 13.04 -7.13 -19.07
N ILE A 285 12.94 -8.38 -18.63
CA ILE A 285 12.27 -9.45 -19.37
C ILE A 285 11.16 -10.09 -18.54
N ASP A 286 10.18 -10.65 -19.25
CA ASP A 286 9.11 -11.44 -18.65
C ASP A 286 9.54 -12.89 -18.45
N VAL A 287 9.17 -13.49 -17.33
CA VAL A 287 9.48 -14.90 -17.04
C VAL A 287 8.17 -15.68 -17.05
N ASN A 288 7.56 -15.79 -18.23
CA ASN A 288 6.24 -16.42 -18.37
C ASN A 288 6.31 -17.92 -18.69
N GLN A 289 7.51 -18.47 -18.87
CA GLN A 289 7.74 -19.88 -19.21
C GLN A 289 8.40 -20.59 -18.03
N PHE A 290 7.83 -21.72 -17.59
CA PHE A 290 8.36 -22.51 -16.48
C PHE A 290 9.85 -22.86 -16.66
N LYS A 291 10.24 -23.27 -17.87
CA LYS A 291 11.65 -23.60 -18.17
C LYS A 291 12.58 -22.39 -18.15
N LEU A 292 12.07 -21.19 -18.46
CA LEU A 292 12.85 -19.96 -18.34
C LEU A 292 13.03 -19.58 -16.86
N GLU A 293 11.99 -19.73 -16.03
CA GLU A 293 12.08 -19.54 -14.58
C GLU A 293 13.11 -20.49 -13.96
N GLU A 294 13.01 -21.78 -14.28
CA GLU A 294 13.95 -22.82 -13.83
C GLU A 294 15.38 -22.47 -14.25
N TYR A 295 15.58 -22.05 -15.51
CA TYR A 295 16.91 -21.71 -16.02
C TYR A 295 17.50 -20.49 -15.30
N ILE A 296 16.74 -19.40 -15.16
CA ILE A 296 17.18 -18.17 -14.50
C ILE A 296 17.55 -18.46 -13.04
N THR A 297 16.68 -19.19 -12.33
CA THR A 297 16.84 -19.48 -10.91
C THR A 297 18.05 -20.37 -10.64
N ASN A 298 18.25 -21.41 -11.46
CA ASN A 298 19.29 -22.41 -11.22
C ASN A 298 20.67 -21.98 -11.73
N TYR A 299 20.74 -21.18 -12.80
CA TYR A 299 22.00 -20.92 -13.51
C TYR A 299 22.44 -19.46 -13.57
N LEU A 300 21.54 -18.50 -13.33
CA LEU A 300 21.86 -17.08 -13.56
C LEU A 300 21.77 -16.21 -12.31
N THR A 301 20.87 -16.50 -11.37
CA THR A 301 20.68 -15.68 -10.17
C THR A 301 21.68 -16.02 -9.06
N LYS A 302 22.18 -15.00 -8.36
CA LYS A 302 22.98 -15.16 -7.14
C LYS A 302 22.09 -15.08 -5.90
N ASN A 303 22.31 -15.99 -4.94
CA ASN A 303 21.48 -16.13 -3.73
C ASN A 303 21.43 -14.90 -2.80
N SER A 304 22.32 -13.91 -2.96
CA SER A 304 22.44 -12.74 -2.06
C SER A 304 21.85 -11.45 -2.63
N SER A 305 21.14 -11.49 -3.75
CA SER A 305 20.53 -10.30 -4.37
C SER A 305 19.03 -10.48 -4.55
N PHE A 306 18.25 -9.41 -4.37
CA PHE A 306 16.82 -9.43 -4.67
C PHE A 306 16.44 -8.34 -5.66
N PHE A 307 15.35 -8.59 -6.38
CA PHE A 307 14.72 -7.64 -7.28
C PHE A 307 13.24 -7.51 -6.92
N ARG A 308 12.77 -6.26 -6.87
CA ARG A 308 11.35 -5.91 -6.71
C ARG A 308 10.96 -5.04 -7.87
N TYR A 309 10.09 -5.56 -8.74
CA TYR A 309 9.59 -4.81 -9.87
C TYR A 309 8.47 -3.89 -9.38
N HIS A 310 8.52 -2.61 -9.77
CA HIS A 310 7.52 -1.61 -9.40
C HIS A 310 7.31 -1.49 -7.87
N ILE A 311 8.39 -1.16 -7.17
CA ILE A 311 8.42 -1.02 -5.70
C ILE A 311 7.60 0.17 -5.20
N GLY A 312 7.43 1.20 -6.04
CA GLY A 312 6.61 2.38 -5.75
C GLY A 312 7.09 3.64 -6.46
N HIS A 313 6.86 4.82 -5.85
CA HIS A 313 7.01 6.13 -6.49
C HIS A 313 8.09 7.00 -5.83
N LEU A 314 9.02 7.51 -6.65
CA LEU A 314 10.10 8.40 -6.21
C LEU A 314 9.74 9.88 -6.40
N ASN A 315 9.93 10.66 -5.35
CA ASN A 315 9.77 12.13 -5.33
C ASN A 315 11.00 12.79 -4.70
N GLY A 316 11.30 14.03 -5.10
CA GLY A 316 12.37 14.83 -4.49
C GLY A 316 13.62 14.94 -5.37
N THR A 317 14.79 15.04 -4.75
CA THR A 317 16.09 15.08 -5.46
C THR A 317 16.98 13.94 -4.98
N LEU A 318 17.52 13.17 -5.92
CA LEU A 318 18.44 12.08 -5.64
C LEU A 318 19.52 12.06 -6.73
N LEU A 319 20.79 12.06 -6.32
CA LEU A 319 21.95 12.03 -7.22
C LEU A 319 21.95 13.22 -8.20
N GLY A 320 21.59 14.41 -7.72
CA GLY A 320 21.52 15.64 -8.53
C GLY A 320 20.31 15.75 -9.46
N GLU A 321 19.45 14.74 -9.51
CA GLU A 321 18.27 14.74 -10.40
C GLU A 321 16.97 14.88 -9.65
N LYS A 322 16.04 15.63 -10.24
CA LYS A 322 14.72 15.89 -9.68
C LYS A 322 13.71 14.87 -10.19
N TRP A 323 12.96 14.30 -9.24
CA TRP A 323 11.93 13.31 -9.49
C TRP A 323 10.58 13.80 -8.99
N GLN A 324 9.54 13.52 -9.76
CA GLN A 324 8.16 13.84 -9.41
C GLN A 324 7.29 12.64 -9.81
N THR A 325 6.93 11.83 -8.82
CA THR A 325 6.09 10.64 -8.95
C THR A 325 6.59 9.69 -10.05
N GLU A 326 7.90 9.43 -10.07
CA GLU A 326 8.49 8.47 -11.02
C GLU A 326 8.40 7.06 -10.44
N ASP A 327 7.75 6.15 -11.18
CA ASP A 327 7.69 4.74 -10.82
C ASP A 327 9.08 4.12 -10.85
N VAL A 328 9.48 3.46 -9.78
CA VAL A 328 10.79 2.82 -9.69
C VAL A 328 10.68 1.33 -9.37
N SER A 329 11.70 0.58 -9.71
CA SER A 329 11.96 -0.79 -9.26
C SER A 329 13.25 -0.80 -8.43
N LEU A 330 13.43 -1.78 -7.56
CA LEU A 330 14.61 -1.86 -6.69
C LEU A 330 15.39 -3.14 -6.95
N ILE A 331 16.69 -3.00 -7.17
CA ILE A 331 17.67 -4.09 -7.15
C ILE A 331 18.53 -3.91 -5.90
N SER A 332 18.68 -4.97 -5.11
CA SER A 332 19.55 -5.01 -3.94
C SER A 332 20.67 -6.02 -4.12
N GLU A 333 21.90 -5.57 -3.91
CA GLU A 333 23.13 -6.35 -3.91
C GLU A 333 23.86 -6.16 -2.58
N GLY A 334 23.23 -6.59 -1.48
CA GLY A 334 23.73 -6.35 -0.12
C GLY A 334 23.50 -4.89 0.30
N THR A 335 24.58 -4.15 0.57
CA THR A 335 24.49 -2.71 0.93
C THR A 335 24.38 -1.80 -0.30
N ASN A 336 24.61 -2.32 -1.50
CA ASN A 336 24.48 -1.55 -2.73
C ASN A 336 23.06 -1.71 -3.26
N LEU A 337 22.33 -0.61 -3.34
CA LEU A 337 21.01 -0.55 -3.94
C LEU A 337 21.08 0.13 -5.30
N THR A 338 20.15 -0.23 -6.18
CA THR A 338 19.96 0.47 -7.44
C THR A 338 18.47 0.64 -7.67
N LEU A 339 18.00 1.88 -7.67
CA LEU A 339 16.67 2.20 -8.16
C LEU A 339 16.69 2.26 -9.69
N VAL A 340 15.66 1.71 -10.30
CA VAL A 340 15.50 1.65 -11.76
C VAL A 340 14.22 2.39 -12.12
N THR A 341 14.34 3.49 -12.87
CA THR A 341 13.15 4.27 -13.28
C THR A 341 12.34 3.56 -14.35
N SER A 342 11.02 3.66 -14.30
CA SER A 342 10.16 2.88 -15.19
C SER A 342 10.04 3.46 -16.59
N ARG A 343 10.14 4.79 -16.75
CA ARG A 343 10.05 5.45 -18.07
C ARG A 343 11.36 5.42 -18.83
N GLY A 344 12.46 5.73 -18.15
CA GLY A 344 13.79 5.85 -18.75
C GLY A 344 14.66 4.61 -18.62
N LEU A 345 14.32 3.69 -17.71
CA LEU A 345 15.20 2.60 -17.27
C LEU A 345 16.55 3.11 -16.78
N LYS A 346 16.53 4.30 -16.17
CA LYS A 346 17.73 4.91 -15.62
C LYS A 346 18.11 4.20 -14.33
N LEU A 347 19.40 3.87 -14.21
CA LEU A 347 19.98 3.30 -13.01
C LEU A 347 20.40 4.42 -12.06
N LEU A 348 19.91 4.36 -10.83
CA LEU A 348 20.24 5.25 -9.73
C LEU A 348 20.91 4.42 -8.64
N PRO A 349 22.22 4.13 -8.76
CA PRO A 349 22.95 3.34 -7.77
C PRO A 349 23.27 4.19 -6.55
N PHE A 350 23.09 3.63 -5.35
CA PHE A 350 23.53 4.24 -4.10
C PHE A 350 23.87 3.16 -3.05
N ASN A 351 24.77 3.49 -2.14
CA ASN A 351 25.18 2.61 -1.05
C ASN A 351 24.48 3.00 0.25
N LEU A 352 23.86 2.04 0.92
CA LEU A 352 23.15 2.27 2.19
C LEU A 352 24.01 2.92 3.26
N ASN A 353 25.31 2.67 3.27
CA ASN A 353 26.21 3.21 4.30
C ASN A 353 26.50 4.70 4.13
N ASP A 354 26.31 5.24 2.92
CA ASP A 354 26.58 6.65 2.62
C ASP A 354 25.34 7.52 2.86
N TYR A 355 24.14 6.92 2.77
CA TYR A 355 22.86 7.61 2.85
C TYR A 355 22.23 7.44 4.23
N GLY A 356 21.56 8.47 4.73
CA GLY A 356 20.68 8.33 5.88
C GLY A 356 19.28 7.94 5.43
N LEU A 357 18.74 6.90 6.07
CA LEU A 357 17.41 6.36 5.78
C LEU A 357 16.47 6.56 6.97
N LEU A 358 15.25 7.00 6.69
CA LEU A 358 14.15 7.05 7.66
C LEU A 358 12.93 6.38 7.02
N LEU A 359 12.37 5.38 7.69
CA LEU A 359 11.17 4.68 7.26
C LEU A 359 10.01 5.07 8.17
N ASP A 360 8.92 5.53 7.59
CA ASP A 360 7.65 5.84 8.25
C ASP A 360 6.52 5.19 7.46
N GLN A 361 5.96 4.07 7.96
CA GLN A 361 4.98 3.26 7.23
C GLN A 361 5.47 2.90 5.80
N TYR A 362 4.78 3.40 4.77
CA TYR A 362 5.08 3.23 3.35
C TYR A 362 6.07 4.29 2.82
N ASN A 363 6.56 5.21 3.64
CA ASN A 363 7.41 6.32 3.23
C ASN A 363 8.87 6.06 3.60
N LEU A 364 9.73 5.79 2.61
CA LEU A 364 11.17 5.71 2.81
C LEU A 364 11.85 7.01 2.37
N PHE A 365 12.32 7.78 3.34
CA PHE A 365 13.14 8.96 3.11
C PHE A 365 14.60 8.58 2.92
N ILE A 366 15.21 9.10 1.88
CA ILE A 366 16.60 8.87 1.48
C ILE A 366 17.28 10.24 1.47
N HIS A 367 18.24 10.47 2.37
CA HIS A 367 18.98 11.73 2.43
C HIS A 367 20.48 11.52 2.31
N HIS A 368 21.13 12.42 1.58
CA HIS A 368 22.59 12.45 1.44
C HIS A 368 23.04 13.90 1.27
N GLU A 369 23.95 14.34 2.14
CA GLU A 369 24.45 15.71 2.19
C GLU A 369 23.33 16.78 2.28
N GLN A 370 22.98 17.40 1.15
CA GLN A 370 21.97 18.46 1.04
C GLN A 370 20.80 18.09 0.12
N GLU A 371 20.71 16.82 -0.26
CA GLU A 371 19.65 16.26 -1.10
C GLU A 371 18.75 15.33 -0.30
N ILE A 372 17.45 15.35 -0.62
CA ILE A 372 16.48 14.45 -0.04
C ILE A 372 15.48 13.96 -1.09
N ALA A 373 15.20 12.66 -1.04
CA ALA A 373 14.17 12.00 -1.80
C ALA A 373 13.27 11.16 -0.88
N LEU A 374 12.05 10.92 -1.37
CA LEU A 374 11.03 10.13 -0.71
C LEU A 374 10.56 9.07 -1.71
N LEU A 375 10.73 7.81 -1.32
CA LEU A 375 10.19 6.65 -2.01
C LEU A 375 8.93 6.19 -1.27
N GLN A 376 7.77 6.40 -1.88
CA GLN A 376 6.52 5.78 -1.43
C GLN A 376 6.50 4.34 -1.88
N LEU A 377 6.36 3.41 -0.96
CA LEU A 377 6.36 1.97 -1.17
C LEU A 377 4.94 1.47 -1.41
N ASN A 378 4.81 0.47 -2.28
CA ASN A 378 3.54 -0.23 -2.48
C ASN A 378 3.27 -1.28 -1.38
N GLU A 379 4.30 -1.70 -0.65
CA GLU A 379 4.23 -2.73 0.39
C GLU A 379 5.17 -2.38 1.57
N GLU A 380 4.73 -2.64 2.81
CA GLU A 380 5.50 -2.38 4.05
C GLU A 380 6.77 -3.24 4.20
N LYS A 381 6.81 -4.44 3.58
CA LYS A 381 7.77 -5.51 3.89
C LYS A 381 9.14 -5.37 3.22
N LEU A 382 9.71 -4.17 3.15
CA LEU A 382 11.11 -3.95 2.73
C LEU A 382 12.12 -3.94 3.88
N ILE A 383 11.72 -4.47 5.03
CA ILE A 383 12.41 -4.49 6.34
C ILE A 383 13.81 -5.15 6.32
N GLU A 384 14.26 -5.73 5.20
CA GLU A 384 15.66 -6.19 5.06
C GLU A 384 16.67 -5.05 4.92
N LEU A 385 16.23 -3.83 4.60
CA LEU A 385 17.05 -2.63 4.64
C LEU A 385 17.21 -2.17 6.09
N LYS A 386 18.10 -2.84 6.84
CA LYS A 386 18.47 -2.44 8.21
C LYS A 386 18.71 -0.93 8.24
N GLN A 387 18.00 -0.24 9.13
CA GLN A 387 18.23 1.16 9.49
C GLN A 387 19.72 1.34 9.80
N THR A 388 20.44 1.82 8.80
CA THR A 388 21.84 2.24 8.91
C THR A 388 21.79 3.70 8.55
N GLY A 389 21.68 4.53 9.57
CA GLY A 389 21.54 5.96 9.38
C GLY A 389 21.96 6.66 10.65
N LYS A 390 23.14 7.27 10.59
CA LYS A 390 23.65 8.20 11.61
C LYS A 390 22.55 9.18 12.01
N GLU A 391 22.41 9.46 13.31
CA GLU A 391 21.64 10.58 13.82
C GLU A 391 22.13 11.86 13.17
N ASN A 392 21.43 12.32 12.15
CA ASN A 392 21.68 13.59 11.50
C ASN A 392 20.65 14.56 12.08
N ASN A 393 21.12 15.63 12.72
CA ASN A 393 20.29 16.67 13.38
C ASN A 393 19.39 17.49 12.40
N GLN A 394 19.17 17.02 11.17
CA GLN A 394 18.35 17.69 10.18
C GLN A 394 16.92 17.16 10.24
N ILE A 395 15.96 18.08 10.32
CA ILE A 395 14.54 17.74 10.40
C ILE A 395 14.07 17.38 9.00
N ILE A 396 13.43 16.23 8.84
CA ILE A 396 12.80 15.83 7.58
C ILE A 396 11.31 16.18 7.67
N GLY A 397 10.72 16.67 6.59
CA GLY A 397 9.27 16.81 6.44
C GLY A 397 8.86 16.72 4.97
N TYR A 398 7.56 16.65 4.70
CA TYR A 398 7.06 16.51 3.33
C TYR A 398 5.69 17.14 3.14
N THR A 399 5.34 17.50 1.92
CA THR A 399 4.02 18.08 1.58
C THR A 399 2.96 17.00 1.34
N PRO A 400 1.66 17.34 1.27
CA PRO A 400 0.62 16.39 0.85
C PRO A 400 0.80 15.78 -0.54
N THR A 401 1.59 16.43 -1.40
CA THR A 401 2.01 15.88 -2.69
C THR A 401 3.29 15.05 -2.60
N TYR A 402 3.70 14.70 -1.38
CA TYR A 402 4.88 13.91 -1.06
C TYR A 402 6.20 14.48 -1.61
N GLU A 403 6.31 15.81 -1.69
CA GLU A 403 7.61 16.42 -1.92
C GLU A 403 8.38 16.49 -0.59
N PRO A 404 9.56 15.84 -0.47
CA PRO A 404 10.34 15.85 0.76
C PRO A 404 11.22 17.10 0.87
N TYR A 405 11.47 17.52 2.11
CA TYR A 405 12.28 18.68 2.47
C TYR A 405 13.11 18.40 3.73
N LEU A 406 14.36 18.86 3.71
CA LEU A 406 15.17 19.13 4.89
C LEU A 406 14.76 20.50 5.43
N ILE A 407 14.35 20.54 6.69
CA ILE A 407 13.82 21.71 7.36
C ILE A 407 14.87 22.20 8.36
N SER A 408 15.16 23.49 8.28
CA SER A 408 15.99 24.19 9.26
C SER A 408 15.34 25.53 9.60
N GLN A 409 15.60 26.02 10.82
CA GLN A 409 15.08 27.29 11.28
C GLN A 409 16.19 28.08 11.97
N ASP A 410 16.37 29.32 11.52
CA ASP A 410 17.27 30.30 12.10
C ASP A 410 16.47 31.50 12.65
N GLU A 411 17.18 32.53 13.12
CA GLU A 411 16.59 33.74 13.71
C GLU A 411 15.74 34.54 12.69
N GLU A 412 16.03 34.46 11.39
CA GLU A 412 15.33 35.24 10.39
C GLU A 412 14.18 34.44 9.77
N ARG A 413 14.41 33.15 9.47
CA ARG A 413 13.56 32.38 8.58
C ARG A 413 13.53 30.88 8.89
N ILE A 414 12.49 30.25 8.35
CA ILE A 414 12.37 28.81 8.20
C ILE A 414 12.74 28.46 6.77
N VAL A 415 13.70 27.55 6.59
CA VAL A 415 14.20 27.12 5.29
C VAL A 415 13.80 25.67 5.02
N PHE A 416 13.15 25.46 3.88
CA PHE A 416 12.79 24.17 3.32
C PHE A 416 13.70 23.89 2.13
N LYS A 417 14.58 22.91 2.26
CA LYS A 417 15.59 22.59 1.26
C LYS A 417 15.39 21.17 0.73
N GLN A 418 15.23 21.05 -0.58
CA GLN A 418 15.18 19.76 -1.26
C GLN A 418 16.53 19.42 -1.93
N SER A 419 17.25 20.44 -2.39
CA SER A 419 18.58 20.34 -2.97
C SER A 419 19.32 21.69 -2.81
N PRO A 420 20.61 21.80 -3.17
CA PRO A 420 21.33 23.08 -3.21
C PRO A 420 20.65 24.15 -4.09
N VAL A 421 19.88 23.73 -5.10
CA VAL A 421 19.26 24.63 -6.09
C VAL A 421 17.77 24.87 -5.79
N LYS A 422 17.08 23.89 -5.17
CA LYS A 422 15.65 24.01 -4.83
C LYS A 422 15.49 24.17 -3.32
N SER A 423 15.29 25.42 -2.90
CA SER A 423 14.89 25.78 -1.55
C SER A 423 13.85 26.90 -1.59
N PHE A 424 12.92 26.88 -0.64
CA PHE A 424 12.10 28.05 -0.34
C PHE A 424 12.15 28.31 1.16
N HIS A 425 11.74 29.51 1.54
CA HIS A 425 11.82 29.95 2.92
C HIS A 425 10.67 30.88 3.24
N PHE A 426 10.32 30.93 4.52
CA PHE A 426 9.39 31.89 5.09
C PHE A 426 10.11 32.68 6.16
N GLN A 427 10.01 34.01 6.10
CA GLN A 427 10.50 34.85 7.17
C GLN A 427 9.66 34.60 8.42
N ASN A 428 10.29 34.49 9.58
CA ASN A 428 9.58 34.28 10.85
C ASN A 428 8.52 35.39 11.08
N GLU A 429 8.83 36.62 10.67
CA GLU A 429 7.94 37.79 10.76
C GLU A 429 6.67 37.72 9.89
N ASP A 430 6.70 36.93 8.81
CA ASP A 430 5.58 36.77 7.87
C ASP A 430 4.59 35.68 8.29
N ILE A 431 5.00 34.80 9.21
CA ILE A 431 4.17 33.70 9.69
C ILE A 431 3.17 34.25 10.73
N ILE A 432 1.87 34.06 10.45
CA ILE A 432 0.79 34.48 11.35
C ILE A 432 0.61 33.45 12.46
N ASN A 433 0.51 32.17 12.08
CA ASN A 433 0.42 31.06 13.02
C ASN A 433 0.85 29.74 12.36
N ILE A 434 1.17 28.78 13.22
CA ILE A 434 1.40 27.38 12.89
C ILE A 434 0.47 26.58 13.78
N SER A 435 -0.36 25.72 13.19
CA SER A 435 -1.34 24.90 13.91
C SER A 435 -1.31 23.46 13.42
N ILE A 436 -1.58 22.51 14.31
CA ILE A 436 -1.72 21.09 13.96
C ILE A 436 -3.11 20.91 13.34
N SER A 437 -3.17 20.42 12.10
CA SER A 437 -4.43 20.13 11.40
C SER A 437 -4.82 18.66 11.47
N LYS A 438 -3.85 17.76 11.63
CA LYS A 438 -4.10 16.32 11.79
C LYS A 438 -2.91 15.67 12.51
N TYR A 439 -3.16 14.87 13.55
CA TYR A 439 -2.12 14.02 14.12
C TYR A 439 -1.85 12.79 13.24
N GLY A 440 -0.61 12.31 13.24
CA GLY A 440 -0.27 11.02 12.63
C GLY A 440 -1.07 9.88 13.26
N ASP A 441 -1.37 8.86 12.45
CA ASP A 441 -1.96 7.60 12.95
C ASP A 441 -0.93 6.83 13.82
N GLU A 442 -1.36 5.80 14.56
CA GLU A 442 -0.53 5.06 15.55
C GLU A 442 0.87 4.64 15.03
N ASP A 443 0.98 4.36 13.73
CA ASP A 443 2.21 3.90 13.08
C ASP A 443 3.05 5.02 12.42
N SER A 444 2.64 6.30 12.50
CA SER A 444 3.37 7.41 11.87
C SER A 444 3.96 8.40 12.89
N ILE A 445 5.22 8.75 12.69
CA ILE A 445 5.90 9.78 13.50
C ILE A 445 5.60 11.21 13.04
N PHE A 446 4.87 11.38 11.93
CA PHE A 446 4.59 12.67 11.31
C PHE A 446 3.16 13.13 11.58
N SER A 447 2.99 14.42 11.88
CA SER A 447 1.68 15.07 11.93
C SER A 447 1.61 16.20 10.91
N GLU A 448 0.40 16.45 10.45
CA GLU A 448 0.08 17.53 9.54
C GLU A 448 0.00 18.85 10.33
N ILE A 449 0.79 19.83 9.88
CA ILE A 449 0.74 21.20 10.34
C ILE A 449 0.32 22.12 9.19
N THR A 450 -0.37 23.19 9.56
CA THR A 450 -0.78 24.27 8.68
C THR A 450 -0.04 25.54 9.09
N ILE A 451 0.65 26.16 8.14
CA ILE A 451 1.39 27.43 8.32
C ILE A 451 0.64 28.53 7.57
N LYS A 452 0.09 29.49 8.29
CA LYS A 452 -0.57 30.67 7.71
C LYS A 452 0.40 31.82 7.56
N ILE A 453 0.42 32.43 6.39
CA ILE A 453 1.40 33.47 6.04
C ILE A 453 0.65 34.77 5.70
N LYS A 454 1.19 35.91 6.13
CA LYS A 454 0.66 37.24 5.80
C LYS A 454 0.54 37.40 4.29
N ASN A 455 -0.58 37.98 3.85
CA ASN A 455 -0.85 38.30 2.45
C ASN A 455 -0.83 37.11 1.48
N LYS A 456 -0.92 35.87 1.98
CA LYS A 456 -1.18 34.68 1.17
C LYS A 456 -2.57 34.14 1.47
N PRO A 457 -3.42 33.94 0.46
CA PRO A 457 -4.79 33.42 0.66
C PRO A 457 -4.81 31.92 0.97
N GLN A 458 -3.74 31.20 0.62
CA GLN A 458 -3.64 29.75 0.82
C GLN A 458 -2.65 29.45 1.94
N ASP A 459 -3.09 28.61 2.86
CA ASP A 459 -2.26 28.09 3.94
C ASP A 459 -1.28 27.04 3.39
N PHE A 460 -0.09 26.97 3.97
CA PHE A 460 0.93 26.01 3.58
C PHE A 460 0.85 24.78 4.47
N ILE A 461 0.58 23.61 3.88
CA ILE A 461 0.39 22.35 4.60
C ILE A 461 1.66 21.50 4.49
N LEU A 462 2.08 20.92 5.62
CA LEU A 462 3.30 20.13 5.73
C LEU A 462 3.16 19.04 6.78
N TYR A 463 3.75 17.88 6.54
CA TYR A 463 3.93 16.82 7.51
C TYR A 463 5.31 16.93 8.15
N VAL A 464 5.35 17.02 9.48
CA VAL A 464 6.59 17.15 10.26
C VAL A 464 6.58 16.19 11.46
N PRO A 465 7.76 15.77 11.96
CA PRO A 465 7.84 14.90 13.13
C PRO A 465 7.18 15.50 14.37
N ASN A 466 6.40 14.70 15.09
CA ASN A 466 5.57 15.14 16.22
C ASN A 466 6.38 15.86 17.32
N ASN A 467 7.58 15.36 17.60
CA ASN A 467 8.48 15.91 18.60
C ASN A 467 9.00 17.33 18.26
N MET A 468 8.95 17.75 17.00
CA MET A 468 9.50 19.05 16.56
C MET A 468 8.47 20.17 16.53
N ILE A 469 7.16 19.87 16.52
CA ILE A 469 6.10 20.86 16.30
C ILE A 469 6.12 21.96 17.35
N LYS A 470 6.30 21.59 18.62
CA LYS A 470 6.36 22.54 19.74
C LYS A 470 7.49 23.54 19.57
N ASP A 471 8.69 23.03 19.25
CA ASP A 471 9.87 23.87 19.04
C ASP A 471 9.71 24.79 17.83
N PHE A 472 9.07 24.29 16.78
CA PHE A 472 8.80 25.03 15.56
C PHE A 472 7.84 26.21 15.81
N ILE A 473 6.75 26.01 16.56
CA ILE A 473 5.82 27.08 16.96
C ILE A 473 6.55 28.10 17.85
N HIS A 474 7.31 27.64 18.84
CA HIS A 474 8.01 28.47 19.81
C HIS A 474 9.03 29.39 19.15
N LYS A 475 9.96 28.82 18.37
CA LYS A 475 11.02 29.57 17.68
C LYS A 475 10.45 30.57 16.69
N THR A 476 9.42 30.19 15.94
CA THR A 476 8.77 31.10 14.99
C THR A 476 8.21 32.33 15.70
N TYR A 477 7.47 32.14 16.80
CA TYR A 477 6.94 33.27 17.56
C TYR A 477 8.05 34.11 18.18
N TYR A 478 9.00 33.47 18.87
CA TYR A 478 10.11 34.12 19.55
C TYR A 478 10.88 35.02 18.57
N TYR A 479 11.36 34.46 17.46
CA TYR A 479 12.12 35.21 16.48
C TYR A 479 11.31 36.29 15.76
N SER A 480 10.02 36.06 15.48
CA SER A 480 9.16 37.07 14.85
C SER A 480 8.94 38.33 15.69
N LYS A 481 9.11 38.24 17.01
CA LYS A 481 8.83 39.33 17.97
C LYS A 481 10.06 39.80 18.74
N HIS A 482 11.17 39.06 18.71
CA HIS A 482 12.38 39.35 19.49
C HIS A 482 12.93 40.75 19.20
N LYS A 483 12.97 41.16 17.93
CA LYS A 483 13.41 42.53 17.53
C LYS A 483 12.57 43.65 18.17
N ALA A 484 11.32 43.40 18.52
CA ALA A 484 10.47 44.39 19.17
C ALA A 484 10.83 44.61 20.65
N LEU A 485 11.58 43.70 21.27
CA LEU A 485 11.95 43.76 22.69
C LEU A 485 12.76 45.01 23.04
N GLU A 486 13.56 45.53 22.09
CA GLU A 486 14.35 46.74 22.27
C GLU A 486 13.49 48.01 22.45
N VAL A 487 12.30 48.03 21.83
CA VAL A 487 11.43 49.21 21.77
C VAL A 487 10.27 49.11 22.78
N VAL A 488 9.87 47.91 23.18
CA VAL A 488 8.74 47.68 24.09
C VAL A 488 9.11 48.07 25.52
N SER A 489 8.22 48.84 26.17
CA SER A 489 8.41 49.22 27.57
C SER A 489 8.22 48.02 28.50
N ALA A 490 8.91 48.01 29.65
CA ALA A 490 8.76 46.94 30.64
C ALA A 490 7.31 46.77 31.10
N GLU A 491 6.58 47.89 31.22
CA GLU A 491 5.16 47.91 31.62
C GLU A 491 4.27 47.23 30.57
N GLN A 492 4.51 47.49 29.28
CA GLN A 492 3.78 46.82 28.19
C GLN A 492 4.10 45.32 28.12
N LEU A 493 5.36 44.95 28.34
CA LEU A 493 5.78 43.55 28.33
C LEU A 493 5.19 42.79 29.52
N PHE A 494 5.21 43.37 30.72
CA PHE A 494 4.59 42.80 31.90
C PHE A 494 3.06 42.68 31.73
N LEU A 495 2.41 43.67 31.11
CA LEU A 495 0.99 43.58 30.76
C LEU A 495 0.70 42.46 29.74
N SER A 496 1.62 42.24 28.78
CA SER A 496 1.50 41.13 27.84
C SER A 496 1.63 39.80 28.57
N TYR A 497 2.62 39.65 29.45
CA TYR A 497 2.81 38.48 30.30
C TYR A 497 1.59 38.20 31.17
N SER A 498 1.05 39.20 31.88
CA SER A 498 -0.12 39.03 32.74
C SER A 498 -1.38 38.62 31.94
N ARG A 499 -1.54 39.10 30.71
CA ARG A 499 -2.59 38.61 29.79
C ARG A 499 -2.39 37.15 29.40
N GLN A 500 -1.15 36.73 29.10
CA GLN A 500 -0.86 35.32 28.79
C GLN A 500 -1.16 34.41 29.98
N VAL A 501 -0.77 34.83 31.20
CA VAL A 501 -1.07 34.08 32.43
C VAL A 501 -2.57 34.06 32.69
N ASN A 502 -3.29 35.16 32.44
CA ASN A 502 -4.74 35.20 32.54
C ASN A 502 -5.38 34.17 31.62
N ASP A 503 -5.04 34.19 30.33
CA ASP A 503 -5.52 33.20 29.36
C ASP A 503 -5.20 31.76 29.78
N TYR A 504 -4.02 31.54 30.38
CA TYR A 504 -3.64 30.24 30.91
C TYR A 504 -4.53 29.80 32.07
N ILE A 505 -4.78 30.67 33.06
CA ILE A 505 -5.67 30.37 34.19
C ILE A 505 -7.10 30.14 33.68
N LEU A 506 -7.59 31.00 32.80
CA LEU A 506 -8.92 30.87 32.19
C LEU A 506 -9.07 29.54 31.45
N TYR A 507 -8.05 29.12 30.71
CA TYR A 507 -8.04 27.81 30.06
C TYR A 507 -8.14 26.67 31.08
N GLN A 508 -7.33 26.71 32.16
CA GLN A 508 -7.32 25.65 33.17
C GLN A 508 -8.67 25.55 33.92
N PHE A 509 -9.33 26.67 34.20
CA PHE A 509 -10.61 26.70 34.90
C PHE A 509 -11.83 26.47 34.00
N PHE A 510 -11.88 27.12 32.84
CA PHE A 510 -13.11 27.21 32.04
C PHE A 510 -12.98 26.50 30.69
N GLY A 511 -11.79 26.49 30.09
CA GLY A 511 -11.54 25.79 28.84
C GLY A 511 -11.94 24.31 28.90
N GLN A 512 -11.70 23.66 30.04
CA GLN A 512 -12.07 22.26 30.24
C GLN A 512 -13.58 22.03 30.38
N ILE A 513 -14.34 23.00 30.90
CA ILE A 513 -15.80 22.94 30.98
C ILE A 513 -16.38 23.07 29.56
N PHE A 514 -15.84 23.96 28.74
CA PHE A 514 -16.23 24.08 27.33
C PHE A 514 -15.86 22.85 26.51
N ALA A 515 -14.69 22.23 26.78
CA ALA A 515 -14.32 20.96 26.16
C ALA A 515 -15.30 19.84 26.53
N MET A 516 -15.66 19.73 27.81
CA MET A 516 -16.67 18.79 28.29
C MET A 516 -18.00 19.00 27.55
N HIS A 517 -18.47 20.25 27.47
CA HIS A 517 -19.71 20.61 26.79
C HIS A 517 -19.69 20.24 25.29
N ARG A 518 -18.59 20.49 24.58
CA ARG A 518 -18.46 20.13 23.17
C ARG A 518 -18.50 18.62 22.95
N GLY A 519 -17.77 17.84 23.75
CA GLY A 519 -17.82 16.37 23.65
C GLY A 519 -19.21 15.80 23.99
N LEU A 520 -19.97 16.48 24.85
CA LEU A 520 -21.37 16.13 25.09
C LEU A 520 -22.27 16.42 23.88
N GLN A 521 -22.09 17.56 23.21
CA GLN A 521 -22.81 17.87 21.97
C GLN A 521 -22.55 16.83 20.88
N GLU A 522 -21.32 16.35 20.75
CA GLU A 522 -20.98 15.28 19.81
C GLU A 522 -21.75 13.98 20.10
N ILE A 523 -21.88 13.58 21.37
CA ILE A 523 -22.71 12.42 21.77
C ILE A 523 -24.19 12.66 21.45
N LEU A 524 -24.69 13.89 21.65
CA LEU A 524 -26.07 14.26 21.35
C LEU A 524 -26.38 14.16 19.85
N GLU A 525 -25.41 14.45 18.99
CA GLU A 525 -25.51 14.44 17.52
C GLU A 525 -25.23 13.06 16.89
N SER A 526 -24.41 12.20 17.51
CA SER A 526 -23.91 10.96 16.89
C SER A 526 -24.83 9.74 16.99
N ASP A 527 -25.68 9.65 18.01
CA ASP A 527 -26.41 8.40 18.33
C ASP A 527 -27.92 8.48 18.09
N ILE A 528 -28.41 7.58 17.22
CA ILE A 528 -29.83 7.46 16.87
C ILE A 528 -30.62 6.75 17.97
N ASN A 529 -30.00 5.82 18.71
CA ASN A 529 -30.65 5.08 19.79
C ASN A 529 -30.62 5.89 21.10
N ARG A 530 -31.81 6.21 21.62
CA ARG A 530 -32.02 7.02 22.83
C ARG A 530 -31.36 6.44 24.08
N ASP A 531 -31.45 5.12 24.29
CA ASP A 531 -30.99 4.48 25.52
C ASP A 531 -29.47 4.35 25.56
N ILE A 532 -28.88 4.02 24.40
CA ILE A 532 -27.42 4.02 24.22
C ILE A 532 -26.87 5.44 24.40
N LYS A 533 -27.51 6.43 23.79
CA LYS A 533 -27.14 7.85 23.91
C LYS A 533 -27.18 8.32 25.37
N ASN A 534 -28.28 8.05 26.08
CA ASN A 534 -28.42 8.40 27.49
C ASN A 534 -27.38 7.69 28.37
N GLY A 535 -27.08 6.43 28.08
CA GLY A 535 -26.00 5.68 28.74
C GLY A 535 -24.62 6.31 28.53
N LYS A 536 -24.31 6.76 27.32
CA LYS A 536 -23.08 7.49 26.99
C LYS A 536 -23.01 8.83 27.73
N ILE A 537 -24.10 9.61 27.73
CA ILE A 537 -24.16 10.93 28.40
C ILE A 537 -23.87 10.79 29.89
N ILE A 538 -24.52 9.85 30.59
CA ILE A 538 -24.32 9.62 32.02
C ILE A 538 -22.88 9.24 32.34
N ASN A 539 -22.30 8.29 31.60
CA ASN A 539 -20.91 7.87 31.82
C ASN A 539 -19.93 9.01 31.50
N TYR A 540 -20.13 9.71 30.39
CA TYR A 540 -19.28 10.83 29.99
C TYR A 540 -19.30 11.97 31.01
N LEU A 541 -20.49 12.41 31.45
CA LEU A 541 -20.63 13.46 32.44
C LEU A 541 -20.05 13.04 33.80
N PHE A 542 -20.32 11.82 34.26
CA PHE A 542 -19.80 11.34 35.55
C PHE A 542 -18.27 11.41 35.61
N TYR A 543 -17.61 10.82 34.62
CA TYR A 543 -16.15 10.76 34.57
C TYR A 543 -15.51 12.12 34.30
N SER A 544 -16.13 12.93 33.44
CA SER A 544 -15.66 14.29 33.16
C SER A 544 -15.76 15.18 34.40
N ILE A 545 -16.86 15.14 35.13
CA ILE A 545 -17.06 15.95 36.35
C ILE A 545 -16.07 15.54 37.45
N GLN A 546 -15.85 14.25 37.66
CA GLN A 546 -14.85 13.79 38.63
C GLN A 546 -13.44 14.25 38.28
N ALA A 547 -13.08 14.19 36.99
CA ALA A 547 -11.80 14.69 36.49
C ALA A 547 -11.66 16.20 36.70
N LEU A 548 -12.69 16.99 36.35
CA LEU A 548 -12.74 18.43 36.50
C LEU A 548 -12.60 18.86 37.97
N LYS A 549 -13.33 18.25 38.90
CA LYS A 549 -13.25 18.57 40.33
C LYS A 549 -11.83 18.37 40.88
N LYS A 550 -11.23 17.22 40.58
CA LYS A 550 -9.85 16.91 40.99
C LYS A 550 -8.85 17.90 40.35
N HIS A 551 -9.08 18.28 39.10
CA HIS A 551 -8.27 19.26 38.42
C HIS A 551 -8.38 20.65 39.09
N PHE A 552 -9.59 21.13 39.38
CA PHE A 552 -9.84 22.40 40.05
C PHE A 552 -9.24 22.48 41.45
N ASP A 553 -9.34 21.42 42.24
CA ASP A 553 -8.68 21.35 43.54
C ASP A 553 -7.15 21.46 43.38
N THR A 554 -6.58 20.80 42.37
CA THR A 554 -5.14 20.85 42.09
C THR A 554 -4.70 22.25 41.65
N ILE A 555 -5.36 22.83 40.64
CA ILE A 555 -4.93 24.13 40.09
C ILE A 555 -5.17 25.27 41.07
N SER A 556 -6.29 25.29 41.81
CA SER A 556 -6.56 26.37 42.76
C SER A 556 -5.57 26.40 43.92
N ILE A 557 -5.03 25.24 44.31
CA ILE A 557 -4.02 25.11 45.36
C ILE A 557 -2.63 25.43 44.81
N TYR A 558 -2.19 24.81 43.71
CA TYR A 558 -0.79 24.80 43.31
C TYR A 558 -0.44 25.86 42.25
N LEU A 559 -1.37 26.25 41.37
CA LEU A 559 -1.08 27.20 40.29
C LEU A 559 -0.58 28.56 40.79
N PRO A 560 -1.17 29.18 41.84
CA PRO A 560 -0.66 30.44 42.38
C PRO A 560 0.79 30.35 42.85
N SER A 561 1.17 29.25 43.53
CA SER A 561 2.56 29.03 43.96
C SER A 561 3.51 28.75 42.81
N VAL A 562 3.03 28.15 41.71
CA VAL A 562 3.82 28.01 40.47
C VAL A 562 4.08 29.38 39.85
N LEU A 563 3.06 30.22 39.75
CA LEU A 563 3.19 31.59 39.22
C LEU A 563 4.07 32.49 40.09
N GLU A 564 4.03 32.30 41.41
CA GLU A 564 4.93 32.96 42.36
C GLU A 564 6.39 32.60 42.07
N ARG A 565 6.71 31.30 42.01
CA ARG A 565 8.07 30.81 41.68
C ARG A 565 8.53 31.25 40.30
N GLU A 566 7.63 31.23 39.31
CA GLU A 566 7.94 31.70 37.97
C GLU A 566 8.31 33.19 37.97
N MET A 567 7.59 34.01 38.74
CA MET A 567 7.90 35.43 38.89
C MET A 567 9.23 35.65 39.63
N GLU A 568 9.50 34.86 40.68
CA GLU A 568 10.80 34.86 41.37
C GLU A 568 11.95 34.50 40.42
N GLU A 569 11.76 33.51 39.55
CA GLU A 569 12.74 33.13 38.51
C GLU A 569 12.97 34.25 37.49
N ILE A 570 11.90 34.93 37.06
CA ILE A 570 11.96 36.03 36.11
C ILE A 570 12.76 37.21 36.69
N ILE A 571 12.49 37.57 37.94
CA ILE A 571 13.08 38.75 38.63
C ILE A 571 14.46 38.43 39.22
N GLY A 572 14.68 37.21 39.69
CA GLY A 572 15.92 36.74 40.32
C GLY A 572 16.06 37.08 41.80
N ASN A 573 14.98 37.42 42.51
CA ASN A 573 14.98 37.78 43.94
C ASN A 573 13.79 37.13 44.69
N GLN A 574 13.99 36.83 45.98
CA GLN A 574 12.92 36.43 46.89
C GLN A 574 12.40 37.67 47.65
N ASP A 575 11.37 38.35 47.12
CA ASP A 575 10.67 39.42 47.83
C ASP A 575 9.47 38.86 48.61
N PRO A 576 9.41 38.99 49.95
CA PRO A 576 8.29 38.50 50.75
C PRO A 576 6.93 39.14 50.41
N THR A 577 6.87 40.34 49.83
CA THR A 577 5.59 41.02 49.54
C THR A 577 4.86 40.39 48.35
N ALA A 578 5.60 39.95 47.33
CA ALA A 578 5.04 39.27 46.17
C ALA A 578 4.27 38.01 46.57
N SER A 579 4.75 37.31 47.63
CA SER A 579 4.10 36.14 48.20
C SER A 579 2.68 36.40 48.71
N LEU A 580 2.40 37.60 49.23
CA LEU A 580 1.06 37.94 49.71
C LEU A 580 0.07 38.09 48.54
N SER A 581 0.52 38.66 47.42
CA SER A 581 -0.29 38.82 46.21
C SER A 581 -0.73 37.47 45.65
N TYR A 582 0.18 36.50 45.53
CA TYR A 582 -0.17 35.14 45.06
C TYR A 582 -1.02 34.34 46.06
N LYS A 583 -0.88 34.56 47.37
CA LYS A 583 -1.81 34.00 48.38
C LYS A 583 -3.22 34.57 48.23
N ASN A 584 -3.37 35.84 47.87
CA ASN A 584 -4.68 36.43 47.59
C ASN A 584 -5.29 35.82 46.33
N LEU A 585 -4.50 35.62 45.27
CA LEU A 585 -4.93 34.87 44.08
C LEU A 585 -5.40 33.46 44.46
N GLN A 586 -4.64 32.74 45.28
CA GLN A 586 -5.01 31.40 45.75
C GLN A 586 -6.37 31.40 46.46
N ARG A 587 -6.60 32.34 47.37
CA ARG A 587 -7.91 32.47 48.05
C ARG A 587 -9.04 32.78 47.07
N GLY A 588 -8.80 33.67 46.12
CA GLY A 588 -9.76 33.99 45.06
C GLY A 588 -10.13 32.76 44.23
N LEU A 589 -9.12 32.05 43.72
CA LEU A 589 -9.30 30.83 42.93
C LEU A 589 -9.97 29.71 43.71
N MET A 590 -9.60 29.48 44.98
CA MET A 590 -10.27 28.49 45.83
C MET A 590 -11.74 28.85 46.08
N GLY A 591 -12.05 30.14 46.25
CA GLY A 591 -13.42 30.63 46.36
C GLY A 591 -14.24 30.31 45.11
N ILE A 592 -13.68 30.56 43.93
CA ILE A 592 -14.30 30.28 42.63
C ILE A 592 -14.45 28.76 42.40
N THR A 593 -13.41 27.97 42.69
CA THR A 593 -13.47 26.50 42.68
C THR A 593 -14.60 25.99 43.57
N GLY A 594 -14.76 26.55 44.78
CA GLY A 594 -15.83 26.18 45.68
C GLY A 594 -17.23 26.45 45.10
N GLN A 595 -17.40 27.52 44.32
CA GLN A 595 -18.66 27.83 43.65
C GLN A 595 -18.91 26.89 42.46
N ILE A 596 -17.91 26.70 41.59
CA ILE A 596 -17.99 25.77 40.45
C ILE A 596 -18.28 24.34 40.93
N ASN A 597 -17.59 23.87 41.98
CA ASN A 597 -17.80 22.53 42.54
C ASN A 597 -19.23 22.34 43.08
N ARG A 598 -19.90 23.40 43.57
CA ARG A 598 -21.33 23.30 43.97
C ARG A 598 -22.22 23.01 42.75
N SER A 599 -22.01 23.72 41.65
CA SER A 599 -22.75 23.48 40.40
C SER A 599 -22.42 22.11 39.81
N LEU A 600 -21.15 21.70 39.82
CA LEU A 600 -20.75 20.36 39.37
C LEU A 600 -21.34 19.25 40.24
N ASN A 601 -21.47 19.45 41.56
CA ASN A 601 -22.13 18.50 42.46
C ASN A 601 -23.62 18.34 42.16
N GLU A 602 -24.30 19.38 41.66
CA GLU A 602 -25.70 19.29 41.23
C GLU A 602 -25.86 18.39 40.00
N ILE A 603 -24.95 18.53 39.04
CA ILE A 603 -24.90 17.67 37.84
C ILE A 603 -24.51 16.25 38.27
N GLU A 604 -23.45 16.07 39.06
CA GLU A 604 -23.01 14.76 39.56
C GLU A 604 -24.11 14.07 40.40
N GLY A 605 -24.87 14.82 41.21
CA GLY A 605 -25.99 14.28 41.97
C GLY A 605 -27.12 13.76 41.07
N SER A 606 -27.38 14.44 39.94
CA SER A 606 -28.33 13.98 38.94
C SER A 606 -27.84 12.70 38.24
N VAL A 607 -26.55 12.66 37.89
CA VAL A 607 -25.91 11.51 37.24
C VAL A 607 -25.80 10.30 38.18
N SER A 608 -25.44 10.52 39.44
CA SER A 608 -25.29 9.46 40.45
C SER A 608 -26.63 8.82 40.84
N ALA A 609 -27.74 9.52 40.64
CA ALA A 609 -29.08 8.98 40.85
C ALA A 609 -29.44 7.85 39.86
N VAL A 610 -28.63 7.63 38.82
CA VAL A 610 -28.74 6.53 37.86
C VAL A 610 -27.45 5.68 37.82
N SER A 611 -26.87 5.42 39.00
CA SER A 611 -25.61 4.69 39.17
C SER A 611 -25.58 3.30 38.53
N PHE A 612 -26.74 2.65 38.33
CA PHE A 612 -26.85 1.37 37.63
C PHE A 612 -26.39 1.41 36.16
N VAL A 613 -26.28 2.61 35.58
CA VAL A 613 -25.80 2.84 34.20
C VAL A 613 -24.28 3.10 34.14
N LEU A 614 -23.65 3.36 35.29
CA LEU A 614 -22.23 3.68 35.35
C LEU A 614 -21.38 2.43 35.16
N ILE A 615 -20.42 2.51 34.23
CA ILE A 615 -19.41 1.48 34.01
C ILE A 615 -18.43 1.53 35.19
N PRO A 616 -17.98 0.40 35.76
CA PRO A 616 -16.96 0.39 36.81
C PRO A 616 -15.64 1.04 36.38
N ARG A 617 -14.99 1.75 37.31
CA ARG A 617 -13.74 2.50 37.05
C ARG A 617 -12.56 1.61 36.67
N GLU A 618 -12.54 0.36 37.15
CA GLU A 618 -11.49 -0.63 36.85
C GLU A 618 -11.52 -0.97 35.35
N ASP A 619 -12.67 -1.34 34.79
CA ASP A 619 -12.87 -1.60 33.36
C ASP A 619 -12.56 -0.37 32.49
N TYR A 620 -12.95 0.82 32.97
CA TYR A 620 -12.68 2.09 32.29
C TYR A 620 -11.19 2.44 32.24
N SER A 621 -10.49 2.24 33.35
CA SER A 621 -9.04 2.47 33.44
C SER A 621 -8.23 1.42 32.67
N GLN A 622 -8.75 0.20 32.54
CA GLN A 622 -8.17 -0.89 31.77
C GLN A 622 -8.39 -0.67 30.27
N LEU A 623 -9.54 -0.12 29.85
CA LEU A 623 -9.78 0.34 28.47
C LEU A 623 -8.88 1.51 28.06
N ILE A 624 -8.65 2.47 28.97
CA ILE A 624 -7.66 3.53 28.77
C ILE A 624 -6.28 2.88 28.63
N LYS A 625 -5.86 2.01 29.58
CA LYS A 625 -4.55 1.33 29.60
C LYS A 625 -4.33 0.36 28.44
N ASP A 626 -5.32 -0.37 27.95
CA ASP A 626 -5.17 -1.33 26.85
C ASP A 626 -5.03 -0.62 25.51
N LYS A 627 -5.61 0.59 25.39
CA LYS A 627 -5.23 1.55 24.35
C LYS A 627 -3.79 2.03 24.55
N THR A 628 -3.47 2.47 25.78
CA THR A 628 -2.14 3.01 26.17
C THR A 628 -0.99 1.98 26.08
N ASN A 629 -1.25 0.67 26.16
CA ASN A 629 -0.25 -0.41 26.22
C ASN A 629 -0.11 -1.20 24.91
N ARG A 630 -1.11 -1.18 24.01
CA ARG A 630 -0.92 -1.57 22.60
C ARG A 630 -0.12 -0.53 21.80
N ASP A 631 0.00 0.64 22.42
CA ASP A 631 0.72 1.83 22.03
C ASP A 631 2.17 1.81 22.58
N ILE A 632 3.11 1.12 21.90
CA ILE A 632 4.54 1.15 22.28
C ILE A 632 5.18 2.55 22.06
N ALA A 633 4.49 3.49 21.41
CA ALA A 633 4.89 4.90 21.34
C ALA A 633 4.49 5.73 22.58
N PHE A 634 3.56 5.26 23.42
CA PHE A 634 2.89 6.06 24.46
C PHE A 634 3.65 6.10 25.79
N SER A 635 4.62 5.20 25.99
CA SER A 635 5.58 5.33 27.10
C SER A 635 6.63 6.42 26.86
N THR A 636 6.90 6.77 25.59
CA THR A 636 7.82 7.86 25.22
C THR A 636 7.11 9.19 24.96
N THR A 637 5.83 9.20 24.58
CA THR A 637 5.04 10.44 24.38
C THR A 637 4.25 10.89 25.61
N LEU A 638 3.87 10.04 26.58
CA LEU A 638 3.50 10.54 27.92
C LEU A 638 4.71 11.20 28.61
N VAL A 639 5.92 10.71 28.31
CA VAL A 639 7.18 11.30 28.78
C VAL A 639 7.65 12.46 27.86
N GLY A 640 7.06 12.65 26.67
CA GLY A 640 7.49 13.66 25.69
C GLY A 640 6.55 14.85 25.53
N LEU A 641 5.23 14.64 25.60
CA LEU A 641 4.21 15.70 25.44
C LEU A 641 3.52 16.04 26.77
N GLY A 642 3.47 15.10 27.71
CA GLY A 642 3.11 15.34 29.11
C GLY A 642 4.29 15.74 30.01
N ALA A 643 5.52 15.49 29.57
CA ALA A 643 6.73 15.83 30.31
C ALA A 643 7.55 16.98 29.70
N ALA A 644 7.33 17.39 28.45
CA ALA A 644 7.90 18.67 27.97
C ALA A 644 7.12 19.90 28.50
N SER A 645 5.96 19.73 29.12
CA SER A 645 5.38 20.75 30.00
C SER A 645 6.11 20.87 31.35
N ILE A 646 7.09 20.00 31.65
CA ILE A 646 7.89 20.03 32.90
C ILE A 646 9.03 21.05 32.84
N LEU A 647 9.31 21.66 31.69
CA LEU A 647 10.40 22.65 31.60
C LEU A 647 10.06 24.04 32.19
N VAL A 648 8.90 24.20 32.83
CA VAL A 648 8.62 25.37 33.67
C VAL A 648 7.84 24.93 34.92
N ALA A 649 8.56 24.85 36.05
CA ALA A 649 8.12 24.55 37.41
C ALA A 649 7.91 23.05 37.81
N PRO A 650 8.26 22.66 39.06
CA PRO A 650 8.47 21.27 39.47
C PRO A 650 7.21 20.59 40.02
N VAL A 651 6.04 20.79 39.41
CA VAL A 651 4.82 20.07 39.80
C VAL A 651 4.11 19.57 38.55
N ALA A 652 4.13 18.25 38.37
CA ALA A 652 3.36 17.56 37.34
C ALA A 652 1.85 17.80 37.58
N VAL A 653 1.30 18.85 36.98
CA VAL A 653 -0.15 19.01 36.86
C VAL A 653 -0.58 18.09 35.71
N PRO A 654 -1.42 17.06 35.97
CA PRO A 654 -1.71 16.04 34.98
C PRO A 654 -2.31 16.65 33.72
N ALA A 655 -1.76 16.26 32.56
CA ALA A 655 -2.35 16.51 31.26
C ALA A 655 -3.80 15.99 31.21
N LEU A 656 -4.63 16.73 30.47
CA LEU A 656 -6.09 16.65 30.44
C LEU A 656 -6.64 15.23 30.25
N LEU A 657 -7.62 14.84 31.07
CA LEU A 657 -8.21 13.50 31.08
C LEU A 657 -9.40 13.33 30.10
N LEU A 658 -9.89 14.40 29.46
CA LEU A 658 -11.17 14.41 28.76
C LEU A 658 -11.16 13.69 27.39
N GLY A 659 -10.07 13.80 26.60
CA GLY A 659 -9.98 13.12 25.29
C GLY A 659 -9.98 11.58 25.39
N GLY A 660 -9.22 11.05 26.35
CA GLY A 660 -9.22 9.61 26.66
C GLY A 660 -10.58 9.11 27.14
N ILE A 661 -11.32 9.94 27.88
CA ILE A 661 -12.67 9.64 28.37
C ILE A 661 -13.67 9.52 27.21
N PHE A 662 -13.63 10.45 26.25
CA PHE A 662 -14.52 10.44 25.08
C PHE A 662 -14.33 9.19 24.22
N SER A 663 -13.07 8.82 23.95
CA SER A 663 -12.75 7.67 23.12
C SER A 663 -13.12 6.33 23.77
N ALA A 664 -12.92 6.20 25.09
CA ALA A 664 -13.25 5.00 25.84
C ALA A 664 -14.77 4.76 25.89
N VAL A 665 -15.57 5.82 26.13
CA VAL A 665 -17.04 5.73 26.17
C VAL A 665 -17.59 5.31 24.80
N ASN A 666 -17.11 5.90 23.70
CA ASN A 666 -17.58 5.55 22.37
C ASN A 666 -17.21 4.11 21.94
N THR A 667 -16.12 3.55 22.47
CA THR A 667 -15.67 2.19 22.15
C THR A 667 -16.45 1.13 22.94
N PHE A 668 -16.72 1.37 24.21
CA PHE A 668 -17.46 0.44 25.07
C PHE A 668 -18.90 0.19 24.58
N PHE A 669 -19.52 1.18 23.94
CA PHE A 669 -20.89 1.07 23.41
C PHE A 669 -20.98 0.65 21.93
N ARG A 670 -19.89 0.10 21.33
CA ARG A 670 -19.95 -0.50 19.97
C ARG A 670 -20.54 -1.92 20.00
N GLN A 671 -21.30 -2.24 18.95
CA GLN A 671 -22.25 -3.36 18.85
C GLN A 671 -21.65 -4.76 19.05
N GLU A 672 -21.83 -5.33 20.24
CA GLU A 672 -22.17 -6.76 20.44
C GLU A 672 -22.87 -7.04 21.80
N ASP A 673 -22.83 -6.11 22.76
CA ASP A 673 -23.33 -6.35 24.14
C ASP A 673 -24.69 -5.71 24.50
N ALA A 674 -25.33 -4.97 23.59
CA ALA A 674 -26.63 -4.32 23.86
C ALA A 674 -27.76 -5.31 24.20
N THR A 675 -27.64 -6.58 23.77
CA THR A 675 -28.68 -7.60 23.90
C THR A 675 -28.77 -8.23 25.30
N LYS A 676 -27.78 -8.03 26.19
CA LYS A 676 -27.80 -8.58 27.57
C LYS A 676 -28.26 -7.60 28.65
N GLN A 677 -28.22 -6.28 28.39
CA GLN A 677 -28.72 -5.25 29.33
C GLN A 677 -30.24 -4.99 29.21
N GLU A 678 -30.84 -5.37 28.07
CA GLU A 678 -32.23 -5.06 27.70
C GLU A 678 -33.29 -5.80 28.55
N GLU A 679 -32.94 -6.96 29.13
CA GLU A 679 -33.89 -7.82 29.85
C GLU A 679 -34.04 -7.48 31.35
N LEU A 680 -33.12 -6.70 31.93
CA LEU A 680 -33.16 -6.28 33.35
C LEU A 680 -33.72 -4.85 33.57
N ARG A 681 -33.73 -3.99 32.55
CA ARG A 681 -34.04 -2.55 32.62
C ARG A 681 -35.53 -2.16 32.53
N LYS A 682 -36.41 -3.09 32.21
CA LYS A 682 -37.73 -2.72 31.64
C LYS A 682 -38.70 -2.07 32.64
N ARG A 683 -39.09 -0.85 32.25
CA ARG A 683 -40.37 -0.15 32.44
C ARG A 683 -40.44 0.99 33.47
N ASN A 684 -39.50 1.09 34.41
CA ASN A 684 -39.40 2.23 35.34
C ASN A 684 -38.03 2.93 35.32
N GLU A 685 -37.00 2.26 34.79
CA GLU A 685 -35.62 2.73 34.82
C GLU A 685 -35.27 3.65 33.64
N ASP A 686 -35.91 3.47 32.48
CA ASP A 686 -35.68 4.33 31.30
C ASP A 686 -36.27 5.74 31.49
N ASN A 687 -37.48 5.85 32.04
CA ASN A 687 -38.08 7.14 32.39
C ASN A 687 -37.26 7.87 33.47
N ARG A 688 -36.68 7.11 34.41
CA ARG A 688 -35.78 7.65 35.43
C ARG A 688 -34.46 8.11 34.81
N LEU A 689 -33.90 7.32 33.89
CA LEU A 689 -32.71 7.67 33.12
C LEU A 689 -32.93 8.96 32.30
N ASP A 690 -34.02 9.04 31.56
CA ASP A 690 -34.41 10.23 30.79
C ASP A 690 -34.56 11.47 31.67
N PHE A 691 -35.26 11.35 32.80
CA PHE A 691 -35.45 12.46 33.72
C PHE A 691 -34.12 12.97 34.30
N PHE A 692 -33.23 12.05 34.72
CA PHE A 692 -31.95 12.44 35.30
C PHE A 692 -30.93 12.91 34.26
N VAL A 693 -30.97 12.38 33.03
CA VAL A 693 -30.23 12.93 31.89
C VAL A 693 -30.70 14.34 31.60
N GLY A 694 -32.02 14.56 31.43
CA GLY A 694 -32.58 15.90 31.20
C GLY A 694 -32.18 16.89 32.29
N LYS A 695 -32.33 16.49 33.56
CA LYS A 695 -31.91 17.32 34.70
C LYS A 695 -30.40 17.62 34.69
N ALA A 696 -29.56 16.66 34.35
CA ALA A 696 -28.11 16.85 34.26
C ALA A 696 -27.73 17.81 33.12
N LEU A 697 -28.41 17.68 31.96
CA LEU A 697 -28.24 18.58 30.82
C LEU A 697 -28.70 20.01 31.15
N ASP A 698 -29.88 20.18 31.75
CA ASP A 698 -30.40 21.49 32.16
C ASP A 698 -29.48 22.18 33.18
N SER A 699 -28.96 21.41 34.13
CA SER A 699 -28.01 21.91 35.14
C SER A 699 -26.67 22.32 34.52
N LEU A 700 -26.19 21.57 33.53
CA LEU A 700 -24.98 21.93 32.78
C LEU A 700 -25.22 23.17 31.91
N GLU A 701 -26.37 23.28 31.26
CA GLU A 701 -26.72 24.45 30.45
C GLU A 701 -26.82 25.70 31.32
N HIS A 702 -27.42 25.59 32.50
CA HIS A 702 -27.48 26.68 33.48
C HIS A 702 -26.07 27.09 33.96
N LEU A 703 -25.19 26.13 34.24
CA LEU A 703 -23.79 26.40 34.55
C LEU A 703 -23.13 27.21 33.42
N ILE A 704 -23.26 26.76 32.17
CA ILE A 704 -22.58 27.35 31.01
C ILE A 704 -23.14 28.72 30.63
N GLN A 705 -24.46 28.84 30.54
CA GLN A 705 -25.10 30.06 30.04
C GLN A 705 -25.22 31.14 31.11
N THR A 706 -25.40 30.78 32.37
CA THR A 706 -25.74 31.72 33.44
C THR A 706 -24.60 31.94 34.42
N LEU A 707 -23.97 30.87 34.91
CA LEU A 707 -22.99 30.97 36.02
C LEU A 707 -21.56 31.23 35.54
N LEU A 708 -21.13 30.58 34.45
CA LEU A 708 -19.77 30.73 33.92
C LEU A 708 -19.42 32.19 33.58
N PRO A 709 -20.27 33.01 32.94
CA PRO A 709 -19.94 34.41 32.66
C PRO A 709 -19.53 35.20 33.92
N PHE A 710 -20.24 34.97 35.03
CA PHE A 710 -19.91 35.57 36.31
C PHE A 710 -18.60 35.03 36.89
N TYR A 711 -18.41 33.71 36.91
CA TYR A 711 -17.17 33.09 37.43
C TYR A 711 -15.91 33.50 36.65
N ILE A 712 -16.03 33.66 35.33
CA ILE A 712 -14.96 34.14 34.47
C ILE A 712 -14.62 35.59 34.82
N SER A 713 -15.63 36.44 35.02
CA SER A 713 -15.44 37.84 35.42
C SER A 713 -14.74 37.96 36.78
N GLU A 714 -15.17 37.20 37.78
CA GLU A 714 -14.54 37.16 39.11
C GLU A 714 -13.10 36.66 39.04
N THR A 715 -12.82 35.66 38.19
CA THR A 715 -11.46 35.14 37.97
C THR A 715 -10.57 36.22 37.37
N ASN A 716 -11.03 36.88 36.31
CA ASN A 716 -10.33 38.00 35.67
C ASN A 716 -10.05 39.13 36.68
N HIS A 717 -11.02 39.45 37.54
CA HIS A 717 -10.86 40.46 38.56
C HIS A 717 -9.77 40.10 39.58
N SER A 718 -9.80 38.87 40.09
CA SER A 718 -8.79 38.37 41.04
C SER A 718 -7.38 38.36 40.45
N ILE A 719 -7.26 37.95 39.19
CA ILE A 719 -5.99 37.96 38.43
C ILE A 719 -5.50 39.40 38.23
N TYR A 720 -6.38 40.29 37.76
CA TYR A 720 -6.03 41.70 37.55
C TYR A 720 -5.53 42.37 38.83
N GLN A 721 -6.23 42.20 39.95
CA GLN A 721 -5.81 42.73 41.25
C GLN A 721 -4.42 42.22 41.64
N THR A 722 -4.18 40.92 41.47
CA THR A 722 -2.91 40.27 41.79
C THR A 722 -1.77 40.86 40.95
N PHE A 723 -1.92 40.88 39.62
CA PHE A 723 -0.86 41.36 38.74
C PHE A 723 -0.65 42.88 38.82
N ASN A 724 -1.67 43.66 39.19
CA ASN A 724 -1.49 45.09 39.47
C ASN A 724 -0.60 45.31 40.70
N LEU A 725 -0.81 44.54 41.78
CA LEU A 725 0.05 44.59 42.97
C LEU A 725 1.48 44.12 42.65
N VAL A 726 1.63 42.99 41.94
CA VAL A 726 2.94 42.48 41.52
C VAL A 726 3.70 43.50 40.65
N ASN A 727 3.01 44.20 39.74
CA ASN A 727 3.62 45.27 38.93
C ASN A 727 4.13 46.43 39.80
N GLN A 728 3.32 46.88 40.77
CA GLN A 728 3.65 48.00 41.65
C GLN A 728 4.86 47.67 42.52
N GLU A 729 4.89 46.46 43.11
CA GLU A 729 5.97 45.99 43.97
C GLU A 729 7.28 45.81 43.21
N ASN A 730 7.22 45.36 41.95
CA ASN A 730 8.41 44.98 41.17
C ASN A 730 8.83 45.99 40.10
N ARG A 731 8.24 47.19 40.07
CA ARG A 731 8.40 48.18 38.98
C ARG A 731 9.86 48.50 38.64
N LEU A 732 10.72 48.59 39.65
CA LEU A 732 12.15 48.90 39.46
C LEU A 732 12.91 47.73 38.81
N TYR A 733 12.60 46.49 39.20
CA TYR A 733 13.26 45.29 38.66
C TYR A 733 12.82 44.98 37.22
N LEU A 734 11.56 45.26 36.89
CA LEU A 734 11.00 45.03 35.55
C LEU A 734 11.73 45.83 34.44
N GLN A 735 12.40 46.93 34.78
CA GLN A 735 13.16 47.73 33.81
C GLN A 735 14.48 47.08 33.37
N SER A 736 14.95 46.05 34.08
CA SER A 736 16.20 45.35 33.75
C SER A 736 16.10 44.63 32.40
N PRO A 737 17.08 44.79 31.49
CA PRO A 737 17.11 44.08 30.20
C PRO A 737 16.98 42.56 30.34
N ARG A 738 17.62 41.98 31.36
CA ARG A 738 17.54 40.54 31.65
C ARG A 738 16.12 40.11 32.02
N VAL A 739 15.42 40.92 32.82
CA VAL A 739 14.03 40.64 33.22
C VAL A 739 13.09 40.78 32.03
N LYS A 740 13.33 41.75 31.13
CA LYS A 740 12.59 41.85 29.87
C LYS A 740 12.78 40.61 29.00
N GLU A 741 14.01 40.12 28.83
CA GLU A 741 14.27 38.89 28.07
C GLU A 741 13.55 37.68 28.69
N ASN A 742 13.65 37.51 30.02
CA ASN A 742 12.97 36.43 30.74
C ASN A 742 11.44 36.50 30.58
N LEU A 743 10.83 37.69 30.70
CA LEU A 743 9.39 37.89 30.48
C LEU A 743 9.01 37.51 29.05
N PHE A 744 9.78 37.93 28.06
CA PHE A 744 9.54 37.62 26.65
C PHE A 744 9.64 36.11 26.38
N GLN A 745 10.62 35.44 26.97
CA GLN A 745 10.76 33.99 26.90
C GLN A 745 9.52 33.29 27.47
N LYS A 746 9.02 33.69 28.64
CA LYS A 746 7.79 33.13 29.22
C LYS A 746 6.56 33.42 28.36
N ILE A 747 6.42 34.63 27.81
CA ILE A 747 5.34 34.98 26.87
C ILE A 747 5.33 34.03 25.66
N SER A 748 6.50 33.75 25.07
CA SER A 748 6.62 32.85 23.92
C SER A 748 6.26 31.39 24.27
N GLN A 749 6.53 30.95 25.51
CA GLN A 749 6.13 29.63 26.00
C GLN A 749 4.61 29.53 26.19
N TYR A 750 3.96 30.52 26.82
CA TYR A 750 2.50 30.56 26.94
C TYR A 750 1.81 30.66 25.58
N TYR A 751 2.37 31.43 24.65
CA TYR A 751 1.87 31.47 23.27
C TYR A 751 1.90 30.08 22.64
N THR A 752 3.04 29.38 22.73
CA THR A 752 3.21 28.02 22.19
C THR A 752 2.20 27.07 22.80
N TYR A 753 2.03 27.11 24.13
CA TYR A 753 1.04 26.30 24.84
C TYR A 753 -0.38 26.50 24.29
N LYS A 754 -0.77 27.75 24.02
CA LYS A 754 -2.11 28.08 23.51
C LYS A 754 -2.36 27.62 22.07
N GLN A 755 -1.33 27.57 21.23
CA GLN A 755 -1.46 27.13 19.84
C GLN A 755 -1.54 25.60 19.71
N LEU A 756 -1.12 24.85 20.72
CA LEU A 756 -1.25 23.40 20.74
C LEU A 756 -2.72 22.97 20.97
N PRO A 757 -3.14 21.81 20.44
CA PRO A 757 -4.43 21.20 20.76
C PRO A 757 -4.60 20.87 22.25
N ILE A 758 -5.84 20.55 22.66
CA ILE A 758 -6.17 20.09 24.01
C ILE A 758 -5.41 18.80 24.32
N ASP A 759 -5.51 17.83 23.40
CA ASP A 759 -4.80 16.55 23.40
C ASP A 759 -4.76 15.97 21.98
N ASP A 760 -4.16 14.79 21.82
CA ASP A 760 -3.97 14.16 20.51
C ASP A 760 -5.28 13.65 19.88
N SER A 761 -6.34 13.50 20.69
CA SER A 761 -7.67 13.07 20.24
C SER A 761 -8.60 14.23 19.87
N VAL A 762 -8.32 15.44 20.37
CA VAL A 762 -9.15 16.64 20.14
C VAL A 762 -8.28 17.78 19.58
N LEU A 763 -8.38 17.99 18.27
CA LEU A 763 -7.61 18.98 17.50
C LEU A 763 -7.97 20.45 17.79
N VAL A 764 -8.95 20.71 18.67
CA VAL A 764 -9.32 22.07 19.07
C VAL A 764 -8.15 22.73 19.78
N ARG A 765 -7.73 23.92 19.32
CA ARG A 765 -6.63 24.67 19.95
C ARG A 765 -7.09 25.24 21.28
N LYS A 766 -6.17 25.29 22.25
CA LYS A 766 -6.45 25.91 23.55
C LYS A 766 -6.80 27.38 23.41
N SER A 767 -6.22 28.09 22.43
CA SER A 767 -6.57 29.48 22.11
C SER A 767 -8.04 29.65 21.72
N GLU A 768 -8.64 28.70 21.01
CA GLU A 768 -10.05 28.78 20.60
C GLU A 768 -10.97 28.65 21.82
N LEU A 769 -10.63 27.79 22.78
CA LEU A 769 -11.38 27.68 24.03
C LEU A 769 -11.23 28.93 24.90
N VAL A 770 -10.06 29.56 24.90
CA VAL A 770 -9.83 30.84 25.58
C VAL A 770 -10.66 31.95 24.93
N GLU A 771 -10.72 32.01 23.60
CA GLU A 771 -11.57 32.96 22.88
C GLU A 771 -13.05 32.76 23.22
N LEU A 772 -13.53 31.51 23.27
CA LEU A 772 -14.89 31.20 23.74
C LEU A 772 -15.13 31.71 25.17
N THR A 773 -14.16 31.49 26.06
CA THR A 773 -14.22 31.97 27.45
C THR A 773 -14.35 33.50 27.50
N HIS A 774 -13.57 34.23 26.68
CA HIS A 774 -13.69 35.69 26.57
C HIS A 774 -15.02 36.13 25.98
N THR A 775 -15.55 35.45 24.95
CA THR A 775 -16.88 35.79 24.41
C THR A 775 -18.02 35.58 25.41
N CYS A 776 -17.87 34.65 26.36
CA CYS A 776 -18.83 34.46 27.44
C CYS A 776 -18.85 35.62 28.43
N VAL A 777 -17.75 36.36 28.62
CA VAL A 777 -17.72 37.55 29.49
C VAL A 777 -18.67 38.63 29.00
N ASN A 778 -18.77 38.85 27.68
CA ASN A 778 -19.69 39.83 27.10
C ASN A 778 -21.17 39.52 27.42
N ARG A 779 -21.52 38.26 27.71
CA ARG A 779 -22.87 37.89 28.15
C ARG A 779 -23.15 38.32 29.60
N SER A 780 -22.13 38.38 30.46
CA SER A 780 -22.30 38.89 31.83
C SER A 780 -22.65 40.37 31.85
N GLU A 781 -22.03 41.17 30.97
CA GLU A 781 -22.33 42.59 30.80
C GLU A 781 -23.78 42.79 30.32
N LEU A 782 -24.23 41.97 29.36
CA LEU A 782 -25.64 41.92 28.92
C LEU A 782 -26.62 41.61 30.07
N PHE A 783 -26.32 40.63 30.92
CA PHE A 783 -27.18 40.33 32.08
C PHE A 783 -27.17 41.45 33.12
N ILE A 784 -26.02 42.07 33.38
CA ILE A 784 -25.91 43.23 34.27
C ILE A 784 -26.72 44.41 33.70
N GLU A 785 -26.63 44.67 32.39
CA GLU A 785 -27.44 45.69 31.72
C GLU A 785 -28.94 45.37 31.78
N GLN A 786 -29.34 44.12 31.58
CA GLN A 786 -30.75 43.69 31.70
C GLN A 786 -31.28 43.88 33.13
N PHE A 787 -30.51 43.46 34.14
CA PHE A 787 -30.88 43.71 35.54
C PHE A 787 -30.94 45.20 35.87
N GLN A 788 -30.01 46.01 35.35
CA GLN A 788 -30.05 47.46 35.49
C GLN A 788 -31.28 48.07 34.80
N GLN A 789 -31.68 47.57 33.64
CA GLN A 789 -32.91 47.99 32.94
C GLN A 789 -34.18 47.61 33.71
N GLU A 790 -34.22 46.42 34.30
CA GLU A 790 -35.32 45.98 35.18
C GLU A 790 -35.42 46.83 36.45
N VAL A 791 -34.29 47.12 37.10
CA VAL A 791 -34.22 47.96 38.31
C VAL A 791 -34.53 49.43 38.01
N THR A 792 -34.20 49.93 36.83
CA THR A 792 -34.51 51.31 36.39
C THR A 792 -35.90 51.44 35.77
N GLY A 793 -36.71 50.38 35.75
CA GLY A 793 -38.12 50.42 35.34
C GLY A 793 -38.36 50.43 33.83
N HIS A 794 -37.35 50.11 33.01
CA HIS A 794 -37.57 49.80 31.59
C HIS A 794 -37.89 48.31 31.44
N VAL A 795 -39.19 47.97 31.47
CA VAL A 795 -39.64 46.63 31.08
C VAL A 795 -39.59 46.53 29.55
N PRO A 796 -38.82 45.59 28.96
CA PRO A 796 -38.89 45.32 27.54
C PRO A 796 -40.31 44.88 27.16
N LYS A 797 -40.88 45.43 26.08
CA LYS A 797 -42.23 45.09 25.57
C LYS A 797 -42.49 43.59 25.34
N SER A 798 -41.47 42.75 25.34
CA SER A 798 -41.58 41.30 25.21
C SER A 798 -42.15 40.59 26.45
N ILE A 799 -42.21 41.26 27.61
CA ILE A 799 -42.71 40.65 28.87
C ILE A 799 -44.20 41.00 29.12
N GLU A 800 -44.77 41.99 28.43
CA GLU A 800 -46.19 42.37 28.58
C GLU A 800 -47.21 41.39 27.95
N THR A 801 -46.76 40.37 27.20
CA THR A 801 -47.66 39.42 26.50
C THR A 801 -47.75 38.02 27.10
N ALA A 802 -47.26 37.78 28.33
CA ALA A 802 -47.36 36.47 28.99
C ALA A 802 -48.50 36.35 30.03
N THR A 803 -49.50 37.23 29.98
CA THR A 803 -50.79 37.01 30.66
C THR A 803 -51.95 37.41 29.75
N LYS A 804 -52.34 36.47 28.87
CA LYS A 804 -53.74 36.21 28.50
C LYS A 804 -53.88 34.80 27.97
#